data_AF-L9W5E8-F1
#
_entry.id   AF-L9W5E8-F1
#
_cell.length_a   1.000
_cell.length_b   1.000
_cell.length_c   1.000
_cell.angle_alpha   90.00
_cell.angle_beta   90.00
_cell.angle_gamma   90.00
#
_symmetry.space_group_name_H-M   'P 1'
#
loop_
_entity.id
_entity.type
_entity.pdbx_description
1 polymer ?
#
loop_
_entity_poly.entity_id
_entity_poly.type
_entity_poly.pdbx_seq_one_letter_code
_entity_poly.pdbx_strand_id
1 'polypeptide(L)'
;MAADGNTLRWKLGWSPWLVIGSIVIVSTIVGVALEATGWFFILGLAAGFGTWYWGVVEINNSYQPYIESFLSRSEQNAKRGINVEDGELYNLTYTSGQSPLLVEPDDTYFNTTIVVTETSINLNKGATYNMKSRSGKGGGTNEEIYYDQVTGVQSHQGGNVTELEIQMSGGNSTKIRSNKTDTVDSVVSDVRQRVRKLKRPGAGRQRPDTTGSMAHAAGSEQQEPPRRSSANDSTDRSAPDDTGTESSSHDSSPHPVTAVADSVGRDANPRDPLAEELCRMLADPSANEAQLETTLETVVDRLERTKAVTDTVERIDDPTATTQVESAKRTLVEQDDTLSNTVERLLDRLLEGEEASTVTELEETLSEREAELERHKAVENRLRDAASSICRDASQRGVVSFQSEDVIDRLDRLAAALKREDIVLETPDSTGGFSSVVDDVERTARPQTAQSRQLLETIGNPEQTEAQRRSALQSAVETLDEFADLQAAVADIGERDVRRRLDSLDDELQSEDGAVYRHLADRVRELESMLNRGGVDDVQLYAIYQESTFYDRTFLPRLSRSQTESESVDTDQLRSTVDARIASIENEYVSVRADHNHTIPTHFLSLAEELSAEADSLERRHPQRAAGVLSATDDLLGHVEQLYERNEYSVMLRRLRG
;
A
#
# COMPACT_ATOMS: atom_id res chain seq x y z
N MET A 1 33.90 22.76 -13.13
CA MET A 1 33.76 21.29 -13.06
C MET A 1 35.14 20.70 -12.89
N ALA A 2 35.59 20.59 -11.64
CA ALA A 2 36.80 19.83 -11.33
C ALA A 2 36.49 18.35 -11.62
N ALA A 3 37.37 17.67 -12.33
CA ALA A 3 37.26 16.22 -12.49
C ALA A 3 37.49 15.59 -11.11
N ASP A 4 36.40 15.23 -10.42
CA ASP A 4 36.42 14.66 -9.08
C ASP A 4 37.31 13.41 -9.04
N GLY A 5 38.51 13.54 -8.46
CA GLY A 5 39.41 12.40 -8.17
C GLY A 5 38.74 11.31 -7.33
N ASN A 6 37.66 11.64 -6.61
CA ASN A 6 36.85 10.69 -5.85
C ASN A 6 35.98 9.77 -6.71
N THR A 7 35.87 10.03 -8.02
CA THR A 7 35.08 9.19 -8.93
C THR A 7 35.65 7.78 -9.08
N LEU A 8 36.98 7.63 -9.01
CA LEU A 8 37.61 6.32 -9.15
C LEU A 8 37.34 5.45 -7.91
N ARG A 9 37.62 5.97 -6.70
CA ARG A 9 37.39 5.24 -5.43
C ARG A 9 35.95 4.81 -5.27
N TRP A 10 35.02 5.70 -5.60
CA TRP A 10 33.59 5.41 -5.60
C TRP A 10 33.25 4.25 -6.54
N LYS A 11 33.71 4.29 -7.80
CA LYS A 11 33.48 3.21 -8.77
C LYS A 11 34.09 1.88 -8.33
N LEU A 12 35.26 1.92 -7.68
CA LEU A 12 35.93 0.73 -7.16
C LEU A 12 35.07 0.05 -6.09
N GLY A 13 34.52 0.80 -5.12
CA GLY A 13 33.68 0.23 -4.06
C GLY A 13 32.39 -0.43 -4.56
N TRP A 14 31.76 0.12 -5.61
CA TRP A 14 30.55 -0.44 -6.21
C TRP A 14 30.77 -1.67 -7.12
N SER A 15 32.02 -2.05 -7.40
CA SER A 15 32.34 -3.07 -8.42
C SER A 15 33.37 -4.11 -7.95
N PRO A 16 33.10 -4.90 -6.89
CA PRO A 16 34.09 -5.82 -6.28
C PRO A 16 34.74 -6.75 -7.30
N TRP A 17 33.94 -7.38 -8.17
CA TRP A 17 34.42 -8.34 -9.16
C TRP A 17 35.34 -7.72 -10.22
N LEU A 18 35.06 -6.50 -10.67
CA LEU A 18 35.90 -5.81 -11.66
C LEU A 18 37.26 -5.40 -11.05
N VAL A 19 37.26 -4.92 -9.80
CA VAL A 19 38.49 -4.49 -9.12
C VAL A 19 39.37 -5.68 -8.80
N ILE A 20 38.81 -6.69 -8.13
CA ILE A 20 39.56 -7.89 -7.73
C ILE A 20 40.04 -8.63 -8.98
N GLY A 21 39.15 -8.84 -9.96
CA GLY A 21 39.50 -9.52 -11.21
C GLY A 21 40.62 -8.83 -11.99
N SER A 22 40.56 -7.51 -12.16
CA SER A 22 41.59 -6.77 -12.91
C SER A 22 42.96 -6.82 -12.24
N ILE A 23 43.02 -6.64 -10.91
CA ILE A 23 44.28 -6.69 -10.15
C ILE A 23 44.87 -8.11 -10.15
N VAL A 24 44.03 -9.14 -10.04
CA VAL A 24 44.46 -10.54 -10.11
C VAL A 24 45.02 -10.87 -11.49
N ILE A 25 44.37 -10.44 -12.58
CA ILE A 25 44.85 -10.68 -13.95
C ILE A 25 46.23 -10.04 -14.16
N VAL A 26 46.39 -8.76 -13.80
CA VAL A 26 47.66 -8.05 -13.94
C VAL A 26 48.75 -8.71 -13.09
N SER A 27 48.45 -9.07 -11.84
CA SER A 27 49.40 -9.76 -10.96
C SER A 27 49.79 -11.13 -11.50
N THR A 28 48.84 -11.87 -12.08
CA THR A 28 49.10 -13.18 -12.69
C THR A 28 50.03 -13.07 -13.90
N ILE A 29 49.84 -12.07 -14.76
CA ILE A 29 50.71 -11.81 -15.91
C ILE A 29 52.14 -11.52 -15.44
N VAL A 30 52.31 -10.69 -14.40
CA VAL A 30 53.63 -10.41 -13.80
C VAL A 30 54.23 -11.67 -13.18
N GLY A 31 53.42 -12.48 -12.50
CA GLY A 31 53.86 -13.75 -11.91
C GLY A 31 54.34 -14.78 -12.93
N VAL A 32 53.70 -14.85 -14.10
CA VAL A 32 54.15 -15.69 -15.22
C VAL A 32 55.50 -15.23 -15.75
N ALA A 33 55.72 -13.90 -15.87
CA ALA A 33 57.00 -13.36 -16.34
C ALA A 33 58.17 -13.61 -15.37
N LEU A 34 57.88 -13.83 -14.08
CA LEU A 34 58.86 -14.06 -13.01
C LEU A 34 58.92 -15.51 -12.51
N GLU A 35 58.24 -16.45 -13.20
CA GLU A 35 58.15 -17.88 -12.83
C GLU A 35 57.62 -18.14 -11.41
N ALA A 36 56.80 -17.22 -10.86
CA ALA A 36 56.30 -17.26 -9.49
C ALA A 36 54.76 -17.11 -9.41
N THR A 37 54.03 -17.69 -10.38
CA THR A 37 52.59 -17.46 -10.60
C THR A 37 51.72 -17.64 -9.34
N GLY A 38 51.96 -18.68 -8.53
CA GLY A 38 51.15 -18.97 -7.36
C GLY A 38 51.17 -17.86 -6.29
N TRP A 39 52.36 -17.31 -6.01
CA TRP A 39 52.50 -16.24 -5.02
C TRP A 39 51.89 -14.92 -5.49
N PHE A 40 52.09 -14.59 -6.77
CA PHE A 40 51.52 -13.38 -7.36
C PHE A 40 49.99 -13.43 -7.48
N PHE A 41 49.39 -14.60 -7.64
CA PHE A 41 47.93 -14.74 -7.62
C PHE A 41 47.35 -14.39 -6.24
N ILE A 42 47.92 -14.94 -5.15
CA ILE A 42 47.49 -14.65 -3.78
C ILE A 42 47.70 -13.16 -3.46
N LEU A 43 48.86 -12.61 -3.82
CA LEU A 43 49.17 -11.20 -3.62
C LEU A 43 48.21 -10.31 -4.41
N GLY A 44 47.84 -10.70 -5.63
CA GLY A 44 46.85 -10.02 -6.45
C GLY A 44 45.45 -10.03 -5.83
N LEU A 45 45.02 -11.16 -5.27
CA LEU A 45 43.74 -11.25 -4.54
C LEU A 45 43.73 -10.34 -3.31
N ALA A 46 44.79 -10.39 -2.49
CA ALA A 46 44.90 -9.56 -1.29
C ALA A 46 44.93 -8.06 -1.63
N ALA A 47 45.72 -7.67 -2.63
CA ALA A 47 45.77 -6.29 -3.12
C ALA A 47 44.42 -5.85 -3.73
N GLY A 48 43.75 -6.74 -4.46
CA GLY A 48 42.42 -6.53 -5.02
C GLY A 48 41.38 -6.25 -3.94
N PHE A 49 41.33 -7.11 -2.92
CA PHE A 49 40.42 -6.96 -1.79
C PHE A 49 40.70 -5.68 -1.00
N GLY A 50 41.98 -5.38 -0.71
CA GLY A 50 42.36 -4.14 -0.03
C GLY A 50 41.96 -2.88 -0.80
N THR A 51 42.12 -2.90 -2.12
CA THR A 51 41.73 -1.78 -3.01
C THR A 51 40.22 -1.59 -3.05
N TRP A 52 39.46 -2.69 -3.13
CA TRP A 52 38.00 -2.65 -3.09
C TRP A 52 37.49 -2.16 -1.74
N TYR A 53 37.98 -2.71 -0.63
CA TYR A 53 37.59 -2.34 0.73
C TYR A 53 37.86 -0.86 1.01
N TRP A 54 38.98 -0.33 0.52
CA TRP A 54 39.27 1.10 0.59
C TRP A 54 38.20 1.96 -0.13
N GLY A 55 37.68 1.48 -1.26
CA GLY A 55 36.55 2.12 -1.95
C GLY A 55 35.26 2.05 -1.15
N VAL A 56 34.98 0.93 -0.46
CA VAL A 56 33.81 0.78 0.42
C VAL A 56 33.85 1.77 1.58
N VAL A 57 35.00 1.89 2.26
CA VAL A 57 35.17 2.85 3.36
C VAL A 57 34.93 4.30 2.91
N GLU A 58 35.39 4.67 1.72
CA GLU A 58 35.13 6.00 1.15
C GLU A 58 33.63 6.22 0.88
N ILE A 59 32.92 5.21 0.36
CA ILE A 59 31.47 5.29 0.13
C ILE A 59 30.73 5.48 1.46
N ASN A 60 30.98 4.63 2.45
CA ASN A 60 30.30 4.66 3.74
C ASN A 60 30.57 5.99 4.49
N ASN A 61 31.76 6.56 4.36
CA ASN A 61 32.08 7.85 4.99
C ASN A 61 31.49 9.06 4.24
N SER A 62 31.16 8.92 2.95
CA SER A 62 30.84 10.08 2.10
C SER A 62 29.40 10.12 1.58
N TYR A 63 28.58 9.09 1.80
CA TYR A 63 27.24 9.02 1.18
C TYR A 63 26.22 10.00 1.78
N GLN A 64 26.32 10.29 3.08
CA GLN A 64 25.35 11.11 3.81
C GLN A 64 25.12 12.51 3.18
N PRO A 65 26.17 13.31 2.88
CA PRO A 65 26.00 14.60 2.19
C PRO A 65 25.29 14.51 0.84
N TYR A 66 25.43 13.38 0.11
CA TYR A 66 24.74 13.21 -1.17
C TYR A 66 23.24 13.02 -0.95
N ILE A 67 22.84 12.23 0.03
CA ILE A 67 21.43 12.05 0.43
C ILE A 67 20.86 13.39 0.89
N GLU A 68 21.55 14.11 1.78
CA GLU A 68 21.11 15.43 2.25
C GLU A 68 20.94 16.42 1.09
N SER A 69 21.89 16.45 0.14
CA SER A 69 21.78 17.30 -1.04
C SER A 69 20.64 16.91 -1.98
N PHE A 70 20.28 15.63 -1.99
CA PHE A 70 19.17 15.09 -2.77
C PHE A 70 17.83 15.47 -2.13
N LEU A 71 17.70 15.27 -0.82
CA LEU A 71 16.53 15.67 -0.05
C LEU A 71 16.32 17.18 -0.13
N SER A 72 17.36 17.98 0.09
CA SER A 72 17.27 19.45 -0.02
C SER A 72 16.83 19.91 -1.42
N ARG A 73 17.29 19.25 -2.49
CA ARG A 73 16.83 19.55 -3.86
C ARG A 73 15.36 19.15 -4.08
N SER A 74 14.94 18.01 -3.53
CA SER A 74 13.55 17.55 -3.54
C SER A 74 12.64 18.55 -2.82
N GLU A 75 13.04 19.00 -1.63
CA GLU A 75 12.34 20.03 -0.85
C GLU A 75 12.23 21.34 -1.62
N GLN A 76 13.33 21.80 -2.23
CA GLN A 76 13.33 23.03 -3.01
C GLN A 76 12.40 22.93 -4.22
N ASN A 77 12.31 21.76 -4.85
CA ASN A 77 11.37 21.52 -5.95
C ASN A 77 9.92 21.42 -5.47
N ALA A 78 9.66 20.82 -4.30
CA ALA A 78 8.33 20.79 -3.70
C ALA A 78 7.84 22.20 -3.33
N LYS A 79 8.76 23.09 -2.94
CA LYS A 79 8.45 24.50 -2.66
C LYS A 79 8.19 25.33 -3.92
N ARG A 80 8.56 24.85 -5.12
CA ARG A 80 8.30 25.56 -6.37
C ARG A 80 6.84 25.37 -6.79
N GLY A 81 6.06 26.44 -6.68
CA GLY A 81 4.65 26.48 -7.12
C GLY A 81 3.63 26.51 -6.00
N ILE A 82 4.06 26.47 -4.74
CA ILE A 82 3.21 26.53 -3.56
C ILE A 82 3.72 27.70 -2.70
N ASN A 83 2.82 28.49 -2.12
CA ASN A 83 3.20 29.52 -1.16
C ASN A 83 3.51 28.84 0.20
N VAL A 84 4.74 28.34 0.38
CA VAL A 84 5.12 27.46 1.50
C VAL A 84 5.48 28.23 2.78
N GLU A 85 5.17 29.53 2.90
CA GLU A 85 5.51 30.27 4.12
C GLU A 85 4.82 29.70 5.38
N ASP A 86 3.69 28.99 5.22
CA ASP A 86 2.90 28.43 6.33
C ASP A 86 2.73 26.88 6.30
N GLY A 87 3.50 26.17 5.47
CA GLY A 87 3.37 24.71 5.29
C GLY A 87 4.36 23.88 6.09
N GLU A 88 3.91 22.78 6.70
CA GLU A 88 4.79 21.76 7.28
C GLU A 88 5.30 20.81 6.19
N LEU A 89 6.58 20.45 6.22
CA LEU A 89 7.23 19.68 5.17
C LEU A 89 7.75 18.35 5.72
N TYR A 90 7.45 17.25 5.02
CA TYR A 90 7.87 15.90 5.37
C TYR A 90 8.54 15.24 4.17
N ASN A 91 9.61 14.49 4.41
CA ASN A 91 10.28 13.69 3.39
C ASN A 91 10.10 12.22 3.70
N LEU A 92 9.35 11.54 2.85
CA LEU A 92 9.15 10.10 2.92
C LEU A 92 10.14 9.44 1.97
N THR A 93 11.20 8.88 2.56
CA THR A 93 12.29 8.24 1.83
C THR A 93 12.10 6.74 1.86
N TYR A 94 12.26 6.05 0.74
CA TYR A 94 12.42 4.60 0.73
C TYR A 94 13.58 4.21 -0.19
N THR A 95 14.12 3.02 0.01
CA THR A 95 15.29 2.55 -0.73
C THR A 95 14.96 1.29 -1.51
N SER A 96 15.69 1.07 -2.60
CA SER A 96 15.61 -0.16 -3.39
C SER A 96 16.97 -0.51 -3.97
N GLY A 97 17.20 -1.82 -4.16
CA GLY A 97 18.40 -2.36 -4.75
C GLY A 97 19.23 -3.15 -3.75
N GLN A 98 20.20 -3.90 -4.28
CA GLN A 98 21.17 -4.62 -3.46
C GLN A 98 22.53 -3.94 -3.57
N SER A 99 23.03 -3.45 -2.45
CA SER A 99 24.39 -2.93 -2.37
C SER A 99 25.39 -4.08 -2.26
N PRO A 100 26.62 -3.90 -2.79
CA PRO A 100 27.70 -4.85 -2.57
C PRO A 100 27.93 -5.09 -1.08
N LEU A 101 28.45 -6.26 -0.72
CA LEU A 101 28.81 -6.61 0.66
C LEU A 101 29.61 -5.47 1.31
N LEU A 102 29.29 -5.10 2.56
CA LEU A 102 29.94 -4.04 3.36
C LEU A 102 29.66 -2.59 2.91
N VAL A 103 28.99 -2.37 1.78
CA VAL A 103 28.51 -1.02 1.38
C VAL A 103 27.22 -0.74 2.13
N GLU A 104 27.25 0.24 3.04
CA GLU A 104 26.11 0.65 3.85
C GLU A 104 24.97 1.30 3.07
N PRO A 105 25.20 2.28 2.17
CA PRO A 105 24.10 2.92 1.47
C PRO A 105 23.49 1.99 0.44
N ASP A 106 22.18 2.09 0.25
CA ASP A 106 21.45 1.40 -0.82
C ASP A 106 21.81 1.96 -2.21
N ASP A 107 21.60 1.16 -3.26
CA ASP A 107 21.91 1.58 -4.64
C ASP A 107 21.02 2.73 -5.10
N THR A 108 19.71 2.68 -4.79
CA THR A 108 18.76 3.72 -5.21
C THR A 108 17.88 4.19 -4.06
N TYR A 109 17.81 5.50 -3.89
CA TYR A 109 16.93 6.20 -2.96
C TYR A 109 15.78 6.83 -3.71
N PHE A 110 14.58 6.71 -3.16
CA PHE A 110 13.38 7.39 -3.62
C PHE A 110 12.92 8.34 -2.51
N ASN A 111 12.41 9.49 -2.90
CA ASN A 111 11.84 10.45 -1.97
C ASN A 111 10.52 10.97 -2.52
N THR A 112 9.53 11.05 -1.63
CA THR A 112 8.31 11.82 -1.86
C THR A 112 8.27 12.93 -0.82
N THR A 113 8.29 14.17 -1.27
CA THR A 113 8.17 15.32 -0.38
C THR A 113 6.70 15.68 -0.25
N ILE A 114 6.19 15.71 0.98
CA ILE A 114 4.83 16.11 1.31
C ILE A 114 4.87 17.51 1.92
N VAL A 115 4.07 18.42 1.38
CA VAL A 115 3.84 19.76 1.93
C VAL A 115 2.41 19.82 2.43
N VAL A 116 2.24 19.90 3.74
CA VAL A 116 0.94 19.96 4.40
C VAL A 116 0.62 21.44 4.66
N THR A 117 -0.37 22.01 3.96
CA THR A 117 -0.83 23.42 4.09
C THR A 117 -2.15 23.49 4.83
N GLU A 118 -2.66 24.69 5.16
CA GLU A 118 -3.94 24.82 5.87
C GLU A 118 -5.14 24.28 5.08
N THR A 119 -5.07 24.26 3.75
CA THR A 119 -6.18 23.92 2.86
C THR A 119 -5.96 22.66 2.02
N SER A 120 -4.71 22.27 1.81
CA SER A 120 -4.36 21.13 0.95
C SER A 120 -3.11 20.39 1.40
N ILE A 121 -2.91 19.21 0.83
CA ILE A 121 -1.72 18.39 0.91
C ILE A 121 -1.12 18.37 -0.49
N ASN A 122 0.13 18.79 -0.64
CA ASN A 122 0.82 18.70 -1.92
C ASN A 122 1.89 17.61 -1.85
N LEU A 123 1.87 16.73 -2.84
CA LEU A 123 2.76 15.58 -2.95
C LEU A 123 3.68 15.80 -4.15
N ASN A 124 4.97 16.02 -3.89
CA ASN A 124 5.99 15.99 -4.95
C ASN A 124 6.57 14.57 -5.04
N LYS A 125 6.06 13.83 -6.02
CA LYS A 125 6.43 12.43 -6.30
C LYS A 125 7.55 12.34 -7.34
N GLY A 126 8.23 11.19 -7.33
CA GLY A 126 9.16 10.79 -8.39
C GLY A 126 10.60 11.29 -8.21
N ALA A 127 10.99 11.75 -7.02
CA ALA A 127 12.38 12.05 -6.75
C ALA A 127 13.16 10.75 -6.56
N THR A 128 14.23 10.58 -7.33
CA THR A 128 15.03 9.35 -7.35
C THR A 128 16.51 9.71 -7.36
N TYR A 129 17.33 9.04 -6.56
CA TYR A 129 18.78 9.23 -6.51
C TYR A 129 19.48 7.88 -6.61
N ASN A 130 20.26 7.69 -7.67
CA ASN A 130 21.11 6.51 -7.81
C ASN A 130 22.48 6.82 -7.18
N MET A 131 22.80 6.09 -6.12
CA MET A 131 24.01 6.26 -5.33
C MET A 131 25.25 5.83 -6.12
N LYS A 132 25.17 4.75 -6.91
CA LYS A 132 26.27 4.25 -7.74
C LYS A 132 26.75 5.27 -8.77
N SER A 133 25.83 5.92 -9.49
CA SER A 133 26.16 6.96 -10.48
C SER A 133 26.26 8.37 -9.89
N ARG A 134 25.89 8.57 -8.61
CA ARG A 134 25.78 9.87 -7.92
C ARG A 134 24.88 10.84 -8.68
N SER A 135 23.86 10.33 -9.36
CA SER A 135 22.94 11.11 -10.18
C SER A 135 21.52 10.92 -9.70
N GLY A 136 20.75 12.00 -9.63
CA GLY A 136 19.33 11.94 -9.27
C GLY A 136 18.47 12.90 -10.06
N LYS A 137 17.18 12.60 -10.05
CA LYS A 137 16.08 13.45 -10.52
C LYS A 137 15.37 13.98 -9.27
N GLY A 138 15.19 15.29 -9.18
CA GLY A 138 14.62 15.94 -8.00
C GLY A 138 13.09 15.91 -7.92
N GLY A 139 12.44 14.91 -8.50
CA GLY A 139 10.98 14.85 -8.63
C GLY A 139 10.45 15.71 -9.79
N GLY A 140 9.13 15.83 -9.87
CA GLY A 140 8.49 16.66 -10.89
C GLY A 140 6.99 16.42 -11.10
N THR A 141 6.42 15.41 -10.43
CA THR A 141 4.96 15.23 -10.41
C THR A 141 4.44 15.83 -9.11
N ASN A 142 3.84 17.02 -9.21
CA ASN A 142 3.15 17.64 -8.08
C ASN A 142 1.67 17.25 -8.15
N GLU A 143 1.16 16.66 -7.08
CA GLU A 143 -0.24 16.31 -6.91
C GLU A 143 -0.78 17.05 -5.70
N GLU A 144 -1.79 17.89 -5.89
CA GLU A 144 -2.44 18.62 -4.81
C GLU A 144 -3.76 17.94 -4.46
N ILE A 145 -3.92 17.59 -3.18
CA ILE A 145 -5.09 16.94 -2.62
C ILE A 145 -5.71 17.88 -1.59
N TYR A 146 -6.95 18.31 -1.82
CA TYR A 146 -7.66 19.16 -0.85
C TYR A 146 -8.24 18.32 0.29
N TYR A 147 -8.30 18.87 1.51
CA TYR A 147 -8.77 18.10 2.68
C TYR A 147 -10.25 17.67 2.61
N ASP A 148 -11.08 18.38 1.85
CA ASP A 148 -12.46 18.00 1.56
C ASP A 148 -12.53 16.73 0.70
N GLN A 149 -11.52 16.48 -0.11
CA GLN A 149 -11.36 15.25 -0.89
C GLN A 149 -10.84 14.10 -0.03
N VAL A 150 -10.23 14.34 1.13
CA VAL A 150 -9.66 13.29 1.98
C VAL A 150 -10.76 12.61 2.80
N THR A 151 -10.98 11.31 2.55
CA THR A 151 -11.91 10.47 3.32
C THR A 151 -11.22 9.78 4.48
N GLY A 152 -9.99 9.32 4.27
CA GLY A 152 -9.22 8.58 5.27
C GLY A 152 -7.72 8.75 5.08
N VAL A 153 -6.98 8.62 6.18
CA VAL A 153 -5.51 8.55 6.15
C VAL A 153 -5.07 7.46 7.10
N GLN A 154 -4.27 6.53 6.61
CA GLN A 154 -3.83 5.35 7.34
C GLN A 154 -2.34 5.10 7.09
N SER A 155 -1.69 4.41 8.02
CA SER A 155 -0.33 3.89 7.86
C SER A 155 -0.36 2.37 8.00
N HIS A 156 0.32 1.70 7.09
CA HIS A 156 0.48 0.25 7.08
C HIS A 156 1.96 -0.09 7.18
N GLN A 157 2.36 -0.83 8.21
CA GLN A 157 3.75 -1.26 8.38
C GLN A 157 3.93 -2.66 7.78
N GLY A 158 4.77 -2.76 6.74
CA GLY A 158 5.09 -4.01 6.04
C GLY A 158 6.60 -4.25 6.00
N GLY A 159 7.11 -5.07 6.93
CA GLY A 159 8.54 -5.34 7.06
C GLY A 159 9.34 -4.08 7.45
N ASN A 160 10.34 -3.73 6.64
CA ASN A 160 11.21 -2.56 6.87
C ASN A 160 10.66 -1.27 6.23
N VAL A 161 9.44 -1.30 5.72
CA VAL A 161 8.81 -0.18 5.02
C VAL A 161 7.45 0.10 5.64
N THR A 162 7.16 1.37 5.85
CA THR A 162 5.88 1.89 6.29
C THR A 162 5.24 2.62 5.12
N GLU A 163 4.02 2.24 4.78
CA GLU A 163 3.24 2.81 3.68
C GLU A 163 2.18 3.75 4.24
N LEU A 164 2.25 5.02 3.82
CA LEU A 164 1.22 6.02 4.04
C LEU A 164 0.16 5.87 2.93
N GLU A 165 -1.10 5.72 3.31
CA GLU A 165 -2.22 5.72 2.39
C GLU A 165 -3.16 6.89 2.67
N ILE A 166 -3.37 7.73 1.64
CA ILE A 166 -4.33 8.83 1.65
C ILE A 166 -5.50 8.41 0.76
N GLN A 167 -6.63 8.10 1.38
CA GLN A 167 -7.87 7.75 0.69
C GLN A 167 -8.63 9.01 0.31
N MET A 168 -9.04 9.08 -0.95
CA MET A 168 -9.79 10.19 -1.50
C MET A 168 -11.25 9.82 -1.74
N SER A 169 -12.09 10.83 -1.76
CA SER A 169 -13.54 10.73 -1.84
C SER A 169 -14.06 10.18 -3.16
N GLY A 170 -13.22 10.10 -4.19
CA GLY A 170 -13.53 9.46 -5.48
C GLY A 170 -13.21 7.97 -5.55
N GLY A 171 -12.85 7.33 -4.42
CA GLY A 171 -12.41 5.92 -4.38
C GLY A 171 -10.93 5.74 -4.71
N ASN A 172 -10.26 6.75 -5.26
CA ASN A 172 -8.82 6.73 -5.48
C ASN A 172 -8.07 6.77 -4.14
N SER A 173 -6.97 6.02 -4.03
CA SER A 173 -6.01 6.19 -2.92
C SER A 173 -4.61 6.46 -3.45
N THR A 174 -3.87 7.31 -2.73
CA THR A 174 -2.45 7.55 -2.98
C THR A 174 -1.64 6.85 -1.89
N LYS A 175 -0.86 5.84 -2.30
CA LYS A 175 0.07 5.09 -1.44
C LYS A 175 1.49 5.62 -1.58
N ILE A 176 2.17 5.87 -0.46
CA ILE A 176 3.52 6.43 -0.40
C ILE A 176 4.36 5.64 0.59
N ARG A 177 5.46 5.07 0.14
CA ARG A 177 6.34 4.23 0.95
C ARG A 177 7.44 5.05 1.63
N SER A 178 7.81 4.65 2.85
CA SER A 178 8.88 5.26 3.63
C SER A 178 9.59 4.20 4.49
N ASN A 179 10.90 4.32 4.67
CA ASN A 179 11.67 3.54 5.65
C ASN A 179 11.67 4.18 7.06
N LYS A 180 11.07 5.36 7.22
CA LYS A 180 10.95 6.07 8.50
C LYS A 180 9.50 6.07 8.97
N THR A 181 9.17 5.15 9.87
CA THR A 181 7.84 5.01 10.49
C THR A 181 7.42 6.29 11.21
N ASP A 182 8.30 6.87 12.03
CA ASP A 182 7.98 8.09 12.80
C ASP A 182 7.57 9.28 11.92
N THR A 183 8.18 9.39 10.74
CA THR A 183 7.84 10.45 9.77
C THR A 183 6.47 10.20 9.14
N VAL A 184 6.14 8.94 8.83
CA VAL A 184 4.80 8.58 8.33
C VAL A 184 3.76 8.89 9.40
N ASP A 185 3.98 8.49 10.64
CA ASP A 185 3.01 8.70 11.72
C ASP A 185 2.79 10.18 12.04
N SER A 186 3.85 10.99 11.94
CA SER A 186 3.75 12.45 12.04
C SER A 186 2.84 13.02 10.95
N VAL A 187 3.06 12.62 9.68
CA VAL A 187 2.19 13.05 8.56
C VAL A 187 0.75 12.60 8.77
N VAL A 188 0.52 11.35 9.19
CA VAL A 188 -0.83 10.82 9.47
C VAL A 188 -1.52 11.66 10.54
N SER A 189 -0.82 11.97 11.63
CA SER A 189 -1.34 12.78 12.74
C SER A 189 -1.74 14.17 12.26
N ASP A 190 -0.85 14.85 11.55
CA ASP A 190 -1.06 16.25 11.14
C ASP A 190 -2.18 16.36 10.10
N VAL A 191 -2.22 15.45 9.13
CA VAL A 191 -3.32 15.41 8.16
C VAL A 191 -4.65 15.10 8.85
N ARG A 192 -4.71 14.12 9.75
CA ARG A 192 -5.93 13.80 10.50
C ARG A 192 -6.40 14.98 11.34
N GLN A 193 -5.48 15.71 11.98
CA GLN A 193 -5.79 16.90 12.76
C GLN A 193 -6.38 18.01 11.88
N ARG A 194 -5.81 18.26 10.69
CA ARG A 194 -6.31 19.28 9.76
C ARG A 194 -7.67 18.91 9.16
N VAL A 195 -7.87 17.64 8.76
CA VAL A 195 -9.18 17.14 8.32
C VAL A 195 -10.24 17.29 9.41
N ARG A 196 -9.91 16.98 10.68
CA ARG A 196 -10.84 17.17 11.80
C ARG A 196 -11.19 18.64 12.04
N LYS A 197 -10.21 19.55 11.93
CA LYS A 197 -10.41 21.00 12.08
C LYS A 197 -11.36 21.55 11.00
N LEU A 198 -11.21 21.10 9.77
CA LEU A 198 -12.06 21.51 8.63
C LEU A 198 -13.46 20.91 8.69
N LYS A 199 -13.61 19.63 9.08
CA LYS A 199 -14.93 18.98 9.20
C LYS A 199 -15.73 19.46 10.42
N ARG A 200 -15.11 20.15 11.38
CA ARG A 200 -15.78 20.74 12.56
C ARG A 200 -15.57 22.26 12.65
N PRO A 201 -16.09 23.05 11.70
CA PRO A 201 -15.84 24.50 11.67
C PRO A 201 -16.46 25.28 12.86
N GLY A 202 -17.25 24.64 13.72
CA GLY A 202 -17.98 25.30 14.83
C GLY A 202 -17.37 25.17 16.24
N ALA A 203 -16.39 24.30 16.49
CA ALA A 203 -15.94 24.00 17.86
C ALA A 203 -14.92 25.02 18.44
N GLY A 204 -14.36 25.91 17.63
CA GLY A 204 -13.24 26.79 18.01
C GLY A 204 -13.61 28.24 18.37
N ARG A 205 -14.88 28.64 18.31
CA ARG A 205 -15.28 30.01 18.68
C ARG A 205 -15.46 30.15 20.20
N GLN A 206 -14.38 29.97 20.95
CA GLN A 206 -14.32 30.52 22.31
C GLN A 206 -14.33 32.05 22.19
N ARG A 207 -15.41 32.65 22.69
CA ARG A 207 -15.52 34.10 22.92
C ARG A 207 -14.28 34.59 23.68
N PRO A 208 -13.62 35.67 23.24
CA PRO A 208 -12.67 36.37 24.09
C PRO A 208 -13.49 37.10 25.16
N ASP A 209 -13.53 36.53 26.37
CA ASP A 209 -14.05 37.23 27.55
C ASP A 209 -13.07 38.36 27.90
N THR A 210 -13.42 39.54 27.42
CA THR A 210 -12.99 40.81 28.00
C THR A 210 -13.62 40.94 29.39
N THR A 211 -12.87 40.58 30.42
CA THR A 211 -13.04 41.16 31.76
C THR A 211 -11.67 41.33 32.38
N GLY A 212 -11.26 42.60 32.50
CA GLY A 212 -10.04 42.97 33.18
C GLY A 212 -10.13 42.72 34.69
N SER A 213 -8.99 42.40 35.28
CA SER A 213 -8.73 42.75 36.68
C SER A 213 -7.26 43.16 36.82
N MET A 214 -7.09 44.40 37.28
CA MET A 214 -5.82 45.02 37.57
C MET A 214 -5.13 44.39 38.78
N ALA A 215 -3.80 44.42 38.73
CA ALA A 215 -2.84 44.73 39.79
C ALA A 215 -2.99 44.09 41.18
N HIS A 216 -1.96 43.34 41.59
CA HIS A 216 -1.25 43.67 42.83
C HIS A 216 0.21 43.16 42.81
N ALA A 217 1.13 44.10 43.04
CA ALA A 217 2.53 43.87 43.31
C ALA A 217 2.76 43.89 44.84
N ALA A 218 3.57 42.93 45.32
CA ALA A 218 4.42 42.92 46.53
C ALA A 218 4.88 41.44 46.69
N GLY A 219 6.16 41.05 46.70
CA GLY A 219 7.28 41.61 47.44
C GLY A 219 7.54 40.70 48.64
N SER A 220 8.51 39.78 48.55
CA SER A 220 9.17 39.09 49.69
C SER A 220 10.41 38.33 49.21
N GLU A 221 11.58 38.89 49.53
CA GLU A 221 12.89 38.23 49.56
C GLU A 221 12.95 37.19 50.69
N GLN A 222 13.58 36.03 50.47
CA GLN A 222 14.40 35.36 51.49
C GLN A 222 15.28 34.23 50.90
N GLN A 223 16.57 34.56 50.81
CA GLN A 223 17.80 33.79 51.12
C GLN A 223 17.88 32.25 50.93
N GLU A 224 18.86 31.89 50.08
CA GLU A 224 19.75 30.70 49.99
C GLU A 224 20.05 29.92 51.30
N PRO A 225 20.53 28.64 51.27
CA PRO A 225 21.75 28.22 50.53
C PRO A 225 21.79 26.77 49.95
N PRO A 226 22.89 26.38 49.25
CA PRO A 226 22.95 25.21 48.38
C PRO A 226 23.52 23.95 49.06
N ARG A 227 23.21 22.77 48.51
CA ARG A 227 23.88 21.51 48.88
C ARG A 227 24.86 21.06 47.79
N ARG A 228 26.13 21.03 48.17
CA ARG A 228 27.25 20.28 47.57
C ARG A 228 27.47 18.96 48.33
N SER A 229 28.22 18.07 47.67
CA SER A 229 28.93 16.89 48.20
C SER A 229 28.10 15.59 48.20
N SER A 230 28.62 14.43 47.76
CA SER A 230 29.98 13.94 47.95
C SER A 230 30.42 12.94 46.87
N ALA A 231 31.66 13.12 46.41
CA ALA A 231 32.49 12.10 45.80
C ALA A 231 33.46 11.53 46.87
N ASN A 232 33.74 10.22 46.78
CA ASN A 232 34.83 9.43 47.38
C ASN A 232 34.95 8.23 46.41
N ASP A 233 36.04 7.91 45.69
CA ASP A 233 37.47 7.82 46.01
C ASP A 233 37.72 6.92 47.24
N SER A 234 38.53 5.86 47.25
CA SER A 234 39.46 5.21 46.31
C SER A 234 39.75 3.82 46.90
N THR A 235 40.16 2.81 46.13
CA THR A 235 41.51 2.17 46.10
C THR A 235 41.33 0.79 45.44
N ASP A 236 42.28 0.06 44.86
CA ASP A 236 43.66 0.17 44.35
C ASP A 236 44.14 -1.30 44.24
N ARG A 237 45.02 -1.63 43.29
CA ARG A 237 45.82 -2.88 43.17
C ARG A 237 45.07 -4.19 42.83
N SER A 238 45.49 -5.05 41.90
CA SER A 238 46.83 -5.37 41.39
C SER A 238 46.76 -6.14 40.05
N ALA A 239 47.75 -5.97 39.17
CA ALA A 239 48.14 -7.00 38.19
C ALA A 239 48.85 -8.17 38.91
N PRO A 240 48.89 -9.38 38.32
CA PRO A 240 50.14 -9.76 37.67
C PRO A 240 49.97 -10.56 36.36
N ASP A 241 51.13 -10.72 35.73
CA ASP A 241 51.47 -11.31 34.45
C ASP A 241 51.33 -12.84 34.35
N ASP A 242 51.22 -13.30 33.10
CA ASP A 242 51.84 -14.49 32.50
C ASP A 242 51.31 -15.92 32.83
N THR A 243 50.71 -16.58 31.83
CA THR A 243 51.22 -17.79 31.14
C THR A 243 50.08 -18.56 30.46
N GLY A 244 50.32 -18.99 29.21
CA GLY A 244 49.38 -19.75 28.42
C GLY A 244 49.14 -21.17 28.92
N THR A 245 47.95 -21.70 28.63
CA THR A 245 47.71 -23.15 28.50
C THR A 245 46.54 -23.35 27.54
N GLU A 246 46.79 -24.18 26.54
CA GLU A 246 45.85 -24.69 25.55
C GLU A 246 44.62 -25.34 26.22
N SER A 247 43.42 -25.06 25.71
CA SER A 247 42.27 -25.96 25.86
C SER A 247 41.29 -25.74 24.72
N SER A 248 41.45 -26.60 23.71
CA SER A 248 40.38 -27.34 23.03
C SER A 248 39.04 -26.63 22.88
N SER A 249 38.82 -26.11 21.66
CA SER A 249 37.51 -25.92 21.06
C SER A 249 36.74 -27.24 21.09
N HIS A 250 35.91 -27.44 22.10
CA HIS A 250 34.79 -28.37 22.02
C HIS A 250 33.72 -27.74 21.14
N ASP A 251 33.48 -28.40 20.01
CA ASP A 251 32.36 -28.20 19.12
C ASP A 251 31.08 -28.61 19.87
N SER A 252 30.63 -27.76 20.81
CA SER A 252 29.36 -27.93 21.50
C SER A 252 28.26 -27.56 20.53
N SER A 253 27.78 -28.56 19.79
CA SER A 253 26.54 -28.46 19.03
C SER A 253 25.46 -27.87 19.95
N PRO A 254 24.79 -26.77 19.58
CA PRO A 254 23.79 -26.13 20.42
C PRO A 254 22.71 -27.14 20.80
N HIS A 255 22.34 -27.15 22.09
CA HIS A 255 21.31 -28.04 22.59
C HIS A 255 20.02 -27.82 21.80
N PRO A 256 19.27 -28.85 21.38
CA PRO A 256 18.10 -28.69 20.50
C PRO A 256 17.07 -27.71 21.06
N VAL A 257 16.95 -27.62 22.39
CA VAL A 257 16.05 -26.68 23.06
C VAL A 257 16.46 -25.22 22.85
N THR A 258 17.77 -24.89 22.83
CA THR A 258 18.22 -23.50 22.61
C THR A 258 17.97 -23.08 21.16
N ALA A 259 18.20 -23.98 20.20
CA ALA A 259 17.92 -23.74 18.79
C ALA A 259 16.42 -23.57 18.51
N VAL A 260 15.56 -24.37 19.16
CA VAL A 260 14.10 -24.25 19.04
C VAL A 260 13.59 -22.97 19.70
N ALA A 261 14.07 -22.64 20.90
CA ALA A 261 13.67 -21.41 21.59
C ALA A 261 14.08 -20.14 20.82
N ASP A 262 15.26 -20.13 20.21
CA ASP A 262 15.75 -19.03 19.38
C ASP A 262 14.95 -18.93 18.06
N SER A 263 14.60 -20.06 17.43
CA SER A 263 13.69 -20.06 16.27
C SER A 263 12.30 -19.55 16.63
N VAL A 264 11.69 -20.06 17.71
CA VAL A 264 10.36 -19.65 18.16
C VAL A 264 10.35 -18.17 18.56
N GLY A 265 11.40 -17.68 19.23
CA GLY A 265 11.54 -16.26 19.57
C GLY A 265 11.60 -15.37 18.33
N ARG A 266 12.34 -15.79 17.29
CA ARG A 266 12.45 -15.04 16.02
C ARG A 266 11.20 -15.11 15.16
N ASP A 267 10.59 -16.28 15.06
CA ASP A 267 9.47 -16.53 14.14
C ASP A 267 8.13 -16.06 14.73
N ALA A 268 7.91 -16.26 16.03
CA ALA A 268 6.66 -15.89 16.69
C ALA A 268 6.65 -14.46 17.25
N ASN A 269 7.83 -13.85 17.48
CA ASN A 269 8.00 -12.50 18.04
C ASN A 269 7.03 -12.21 19.21
N PRO A 270 7.14 -12.95 20.33
CA PRO A 270 6.17 -12.91 21.41
C PRO A 270 6.07 -11.50 22.01
N ARG A 271 4.87 -10.92 21.96
CA ARG A 271 4.57 -9.57 22.52
C ARG A 271 4.37 -9.60 24.04
N ASP A 272 4.22 -10.79 24.62
CA ASP A 272 4.07 -10.96 26.05
C ASP A 272 5.45 -11.00 26.72
N PRO A 273 5.74 -10.12 27.70
CA PRO A 273 7.05 -10.03 28.32
C PRO A 273 7.48 -11.34 29.00
N LEU A 274 6.54 -12.16 29.51
CA LEU A 274 6.88 -13.46 30.11
C LEU A 274 7.23 -14.51 29.04
N ALA A 275 6.58 -14.46 27.88
CA ALA A 275 6.90 -15.35 26.77
C ALA A 275 8.24 -14.98 26.11
N GLU A 276 8.54 -13.68 26.01
CA GLU A 276 9.85 -13.19 25.58
C GLU A 276 10.95 -13.59 26.57
N GLU A 277 10.71 -13.41 27.88
CA GLU A 277 11.65 -13.80 28.93
C GLU A 277 11.90 -15.32 28.95
N LEU A 278 10.86 -16.13 28.78
CA LEU A 278 10.99 -17.59 28.66
C LEU A 278 11.78 -18.00 27.42
N CYS A 279 11.48 -17.44 26.24
CA CYS A 279 12.22 -17.74 25.00
C CYS A 279 13.69 -17.33 25.13
N ARG A 280 13.96 -16.17 25.76
CA ARG A 280 15.31 -15.67 26.02
C ARG A 280 16.09 -16.58 26.97
N MET A 281 15.48 -17.05 28.06
CA MET A 281 16.15 -17.96 29.00
C MET A 281 16.36 -19.36 28.42
N LEU A 282 15.41 -19.86 27.60
CA LEU A 282 15.59 -21.14 26.92
C LEU A 282 16.61 -21.08 25.79
N ALA A 283 16.84 -19.90 25.20
CA ALA A 283 17.86 -19.68 24.17
C ALA A 283 19.27 -19.46 24.74
N ASP A 284 19.40 -19.04 26.00
CA ASP A 284 20.69 -18.85 26.67
C ASP A 284 21.26 -20.19 27.17
N PRO A 285 22.37 -20.68 26.61
CA PRO A 285 22.97 -21.96 27.03
C PRO A 285 23.56 -21.94 28.45
N SER A 286 23.61 -20.78 29.09
CA SER A 286 24.12 -20.58 30.45
C SER A 286 23.05 -20.18 31.47
N ALA A 287 21.76 -20.27 31.11
CA ALA A 287 20.66 -19.93 31.99
C ALA A 287 20.69 -20.73 33.30
N ASN A 288 20.48 -20.04 34.42
CA ASN A 288 20.44 -20.64 35.75
C ASN A 288 19.13 -21.43 35.92
N GLU A 289 19.24 -22.72 36.25
CA GLU A 289 18.12 -23.66 36.44
C GLU A 289 17.03 -23.10 37.37
N ALA A 290 17.41 -22.44 38.47
CA ALA A 290 16.46 -21.87 39.42
C ALA A 290 15.63 -20.68 38.83
N GLN A 291 16.21 -19.92 37.91
CA GLN A 291 15.51 -18.82 37.23
C GLN A 291 14.57 -19.36 36.14
N LEU A 292 14.99 -20.41 35.43
CA LEU A 292 14.16 -21.08 34.45
C LEU A 292 12.94 -21.76 35.10
N GLU A 293 13.15 -22.46 36.22
CA GLU A 293 12.08 -23.08 37.01
C GLU A 293 11.04 -22.05 37.45
N THR A 294 11.49 -20.94 38.05
CA THR A 294 10.60 -19.84 38.50
C THR A 294 9.78 -19.25 37.35
N THR A 295 10.39 -19.10 36.17
CA THR A 295 9.72 -18.50 35.02
C THR A 295 8.74 -19.47 34.37
N LEU A 296 9.10 -20.76 34.28
CA LEU A 296 8.18 -21.80 33.84
C LEU A 296 6.98 -21.93 34.77
N GLU A 297 7.18 -21.90 36.09
CA GLU A 297 6.11 -21.90 37.08
C GLU A 297 5.18 -20.69 36.89
N THR A 298 5.76 -19.49 36.69
CA THR A 298 4.99 -18.26 36.44
C THR A 298 4.18 -18.32 35.13
N VAL A 299 4.77 -18.89 34.06
CA VAL A 299 4.08 -19.06 32.77
C VAL A 299 2.96 -20.09 32.86
N VAL A 300 3.20 -21.22 33.53
CA VAL A 300 2.18 -22.26 33.74
C VAL A 300 1.02 -21.71 34.58
N ASP A 301 1.31 -21.03 35.69
CA ASP A 301 0.28 -20.38 36.52
C ASP A 301 -0.59 -19.42 35.70
N ARG A 302 0.00 -18.64 34.81
CA ARG A 302 -0.72 -17.69 33.96
C ARG A 302 -1.56 -18.40 32.89
N LEU A 303 -1.06 -19.49 32.32
CA LEU A 303 -1.82 -20.30 31.36
C LEU A 303 -3.01 -21.00 32.02
N GLU A 304 -2.83 -21.53 33.22
CA GLU A 304 -3.92 -22.14 33.99
C GLU A 304 -5.00 -21.12 34.36
N ARG A 305 -4.62 -19.90 34.78
CA ARG A 305 -5.58 -18.80 35.03
C ARG A 305 -6.30 -18.38 33.76
N THR A 306 -5.60 -18.23 32.64
CA THR A 306 -6.20 -17.86 31.35
C THR A 306 -7.19 -18.93 30.88
N LYS A 307 -6.84 -20.21 31.04
CA LYS A 307 -7.75 -21.32 30.76
C LYS A 307 -8.98 -21.27 31.66
N ALA A 308 -8.82 -21.02 32.96
CA ALA A 308 -9.95 -20.95 33.87
C ALA A 308 -10.92 -19.79 33.55
N VAL A 309 -10.41 -18.66 33.04
CA VAL A 309 -11.25 -17.58 32.50
C VAL A 309 -11.98 -18.03 31.23
N THR A 310 -11.27 -18.69 30.30
CA THR A 310 -11.84 -19.20 29.05
C THR A 310 -12.95 -20.23 29.33
N ASP A 311 -12.70 -21.22 30.19
CA ASP A 311 -13.67 -22.23 30.61
C ASP A 311 -14.89 -21.61 31.32
N THR A 312 -14.74 -20.42 31.90
CA THR A 312 -15.83 -19.69 32.55
C THR A 312 -16.68 -18.93 31.53
N VAL A 313 -16.07 -18.37 30.50
CA VAL A 313 -16.77 -17.71 29.38
C VAL A 313 -17.47 -18.74 28.49
N GLU A 314 -16.81 -19.86 28.17
CA GLU A 314 -17.41 -20.95 27.37
C GLU A 314 -18.62 -21.60 28.05
N ARG A 315 -18.75 -21.49 29.38
CA ARG A 315 -19.90 -22.01 30.12
C ARG A 315 -21.16 -21.14 29.98
N ILE A 316 -21.04 -19.96 29.36
CA ILE A 316 -22.17 -19.10 29.02
C ILE A 316 -22.73 -19.59 27.69
N ASP A 317 -23.63 -20.58 27.74
CA ASP A 317 -24.28 -21.16 26.56
C ASP A 317 -25.27 -20.17 25.92
N ASP A 318 -25.86 -19.29 26.74
CA ASP A 318 -26.80 -18.26 26.32
C ASP A 318 -26.42 -16.90 26.95
N PRO A 319 -25.87 -15.95 26.18
CA PRO A 319 -25.47 -14.65 26.70
C PRO A 319 -26.66 -13.78 27.15
N THR A 320 -27.90 -14.15 26.78
CA THR A 320 -29.12 -13.46 27.23
C THR A 320 -29.62 -14.00 28.57
N ALA A 321 -29.14 -15.16 29.01
CA ALA A 321 -29.47 -15.74 30.30
C ALA A 321 -28.69 -15.06 31.43
N THR A 322 -29.26 -14.00 31.99
CA THR A 322 -28.67 -13.17 33.07
C THR A 322 -28.08 -13.99 34.23
N THR A 323 -28.70 -15.12 34.59
CA THR A 323 -28.20 -16.00 35.65
C THR A 323 -26.88 -16.71 35.32
N GLN A 324 -26.62 -17.02 34.05
CA GLN A 324 -25.35 -17.63 33.61
C GLN A 324 -24.24 -16.58 33.61
N VAL A 325 -24.55 -15.38 33.12
CA VAL A 325 -23.64 -14.22 33.11
C VAL A 325 -23.26 -13.80 34.54
N GLU A 326 -24.22 -13.74 35.47
CA GLU A 326 -23.96 -13.46 36.88
C GLU A 326 -23.10 -14.54 37.56
N SER A 327 -23.31 -15.82 37.20
CA SER A 327 -22.49 -16.92 37.72
C SER A 327 -21.05 -16.83 37.21
N ALA A 328 -20.87 -16.56 35.92
CA ALA A 328 -19.55 -16.37 35.32
C ALA A 328 -18.84 -15.17 35.93
N LYS A 329 -19.55 -14.05 36.14
CA LYS A 329 -19.02 -12.88 36.85
C LYS A 329 -18.53 -13.24 38.25
N ARG A 330 -19.32 -13.96 39.06
CA ARG A 330 -18.90 -14.36 40.41
C ARG A 330 -17.62 -15.18 40.40
N THR A 331 -17.48 -16.12 39.45
CA THR A 331 -16.27 -16.94 39.30
C THR A 331 -15.06 -16.11 38.85
N LEU A 332 -15.26 -15.08 38.02
CA LEU A 332 -14.18 -14.19 37.57
C LEU A 332 -13.70 -13.23 38.67
N VAL A 333 -14.60 -12.74 39.52
CA VAL A 333 -14.26 -11.89 40.69
C VAL A 333 -13.35 -12.62 41.68
N GLU A 334 -13.50 -13.95 41.81
CA GLU A 334 -12.66 -14.76 42.69
C GLU A 334 -11.22 -14.94 42.17
N GLN A 335 -10.95 -14.67 40.88
CA GLN A 335 -9.65 -14.91 40.25
C GLN A 335 -8.68 -13.70 40.29
N ASP A 336 -9.14 -12.50 40.68
CA ASP A 336 -8.36 -11.26 40.89
C ASP A 336 -7.18 -11.04 39.92
N ASP A 337 -7.43 -11.18 38.61
CA ASP A 337 -6.43 -10.96 37.54
C ASP A 337 -6.91 -9.85 36.59
N THR A 338 -5.96 -9.19 35.92
CA THR A 338 -6.16 -8.14 34.91
C THR A 338 -7.10 -8.55 33.79
N LEU A 339 -7.02 -9.80 33.34
CA LEU A 339 -7.88 -10.36 32.30
C LEU A 339 -9.30 -10.59 32.85
N SER A 340 -9.43 -11.16 34.05
CA SER A 340 -10.71 -11.33 34.73
C SER A 340 -11.43 -9.99 34.97
N ASN A 341 -10.69 -8.94 35.35
CA ASN A 341 -11.20 -7.58 35.50
C ASN A 341 -11.70 -6.97 34.17
N THR A 342 -11.07 -7.33 33.06
CA THR A 342 -11.47 -6.84 31.74
C THR A 342 -12.74 -7.54 31.26
N VAL A 343 -12.81 -8.86 31.45
CA VAL A 343 -14.00 -9.66 31.14
C VAL A 343 -15.17 -9.28 32.05
N GLU A 344 -14.92 -9.05 33.34
CA GLU A 344 -15.94 -8.57 34.28
C GLU A 344 -16.60 -7.27 33.80
N ARG A 345 -15.82 -6.29 33.33
CA ARG A 345 -16.39 -5.03 32.78
C ARG A 345 -17.25 -5.25 31.55
N LEU A 346 -16.96 -6.27 30.74
CA LEU A 346 -17.78 -6.61 29.58
C LEU A 346 -19.07 -7.32 30.01
N LEU A 347 -18.99 -8.22 31.00
CA LEU A 347 -20.18 -8.85 31.58
C LEU A 347 -21.06 -7.83 32.31
N ASP A 348 -20.47 -6.82 32.94
CA ASP A 348 -21.22 -5.71 33.54
C ASP A 348 -21.95 -4.87 32.50
N ARG A 349 -21.29 -4.58 31.38
CA ARG A 349 -21.94 -3.88 30.26
C ARG A 349 -23.10 -4.69 29.65
N LEU A 350 -22.97 -6.03 29.61
CA LEU A 350 -24.03 -6.95 29.20
C LEU A 350 -25.20 -6.98 30.20
N LEU A 351 -24.91 -7.00 31.51
CA LEU A 351 -25.93 -7.01 32.57
C LEU A 351 -26.64 -5.67 32.74
N GLU A 352 -25.97 -4.55 32.45
CA GLU A 352 -26.53 -3.19 32.56
C GLU A 352 -27.51 -2.83 31.43
N GLY A 353 -27.65 -3.69 30.40
CA GLY A 353 -28.70 -3.55 29.39
C GLY A 353 -28.61 -2.27 28.57
N GLU A 354 -27.42 -1.69 28.42
CA GLU A 354 -27.19 -0.49 27.62
C GLU A 354 -27.11 -0.85 26.13
N GLU A 355 -28.27 -0.70 25.48
CA GLU A 355 -28.55 -0.69 24.04
C GLU A 355 -28.44 -2.01 23.27
N ALA A 356 -29.61 -2.48 22.80
CA ALA A 356 -29.78 -3.50 21.76
C ALA A 356 -29.03 -3.20 20.44
N SER A 357 -28.50 -1.98 20.25
CA SER A 357 -27.65 -1.62 19.11
C SER A 357 -26.31 -2.36 19.16
N THR A 358 -25.73 -2.55 20.35
CA THR A 358 -24.41 -3.19 20.52
C THR A 358 -24.47 -4.70 20.33
N VAL A 359 -25.58 -5.34 20.72
CA VAL A 359 -25.80 -6.78 20.50
C VAL A 359 -25.99 -7.07 19.01
N THR A 360 -26.72 -6.21 18.29
CA THR A 360 -26.90 -6.36 16.83
C THR A 360 -25.57 -6.18 16.08
N GLU A 361 -24.74 -5.21 16.49
CA GLU A 361 -23.40 -4.98 15.93
C GLU A 361 -22.44 -6.14 16.26
N LEU A 362 -22.56 -6.74 17.45
CA LEU A 362 -21.80 -7.96 17.81
C LEU A 362 -22.27 -9.20 17.04
N GLU A 363 -23.57 -9.37 16.81
CA GLU A 363 -24.09 -10.46 15.98
C GLU A 363 -23.66 -10.32 14.51
N GLU A 364 -23.63 -9.11 13.98
CA GLU A 364 -23.15 -8.83 12.62
C GLU A 364 -21.65 -9.14 12.48
N THR A 365 -20.83 -8.70 13.45
CA THR A 365 -19.39 -9.00 13.45
C THR A 365 -19.09 -10.48 13.68
N LEU A 366 -19.88 -11.20 14.49
CA LEU A 366 -19.75 -12.64 14.66
C LEU A 366 -20.12 -13.40 13.38
N SER A 367 -21.22 -13.03 12.72
CA SER A 367 -21.63 -13.60 11.43
C SER A 367 -20.55 -13.39 10.35
N GLU A 368 -19.95 -12.20 10.30
CA GLU A 368 -18.85 -11.90 9.38
C GLU A 368 -17.62 -12.76 9.66
N ARG A 369 -17.25 -12.94 10.94
CA ARG A 369 -16.13 -13.78 11.35
C ARG A 369 -16.37 -15.27 11.09
N GLU A 370 -17.59 -15.76 11.26
CA GLU A 370 -17.96 -17.13 10.90
C GLU A 370 -17.84 -17.37 9.39
N ALA A 371 -18.29 -16.42 8.58
CA ALA A 371 -18.14 -16.48 7.12
C ALA A 371 -16.66 -16.45 6.69
N GLU A 372 -15.84 -15.64 7.36
CA GLU A 372 -14.38 -15.61 7.15
C GLU A 372 -13.75 -16.97 7.48
N LEU A 373 -14.14 -17.58 8.60
CA LEU A 373 -13.65 -18.89 9.04
C LEU A 373 -14.08 -20.01 8.08
N GLU A 374 -15.29 -19.98 7.54
CA GLU A 374 -15.71 -20.91 6.48
C GLU A 374 -14.89 -20.75 5.20
N ARG A 375 -14.58 -19.52 4.78
CA ARG A 375 -13.70 -19.27 3.63
C ARG A 375 -12.31 -19.85 3.86
N HIS A 376 -11.73 -19.66 5.05
CA HIS A 376 -10.43 -20.24 5.40
C HIS A 376 -10.45 -21.77 5.35
N LYS A 377 -11.49 -22.42 5.91
CA LYS A 377 -11.66 -23.88 5.82
C LYS A 377 -11.79 -24.36 4.38
N ALA A 378 -12.49 -23.61 3.53
CA ALA A 378 -12.63 -23.95 2.11
C ALA A 378 -11.28 -23.87 1.37
N VAL A 379 -10.45 -22.86 1.68
CA VAL A 379 -9.10 -22.73 1.12
C VAL A 379 -8.18 -23.84 1.62
N GLU A 380 -8.20 -24.14 2.91
CA GLU A 380 -7.41 -25.23 3.50
C GLU A 380 -7.75 -26.58 2.87
N ASN A 381 -9.05 -26.86 2.67
CA ASN A 381 -9.50 -28.08 2.00
C ASN A 381 -9.02 -28.14 0.55
N ARG A 382 -9.08 -27.04 -0.21
CA ARG A 382 -8.54 -26.98 -1.58
C ARG A 382 -7.03 -27.24 -1.62
N LEU A 383 -6.27 -26.68 -0.68
CA LEU A 383 -4.83 -26.92 -0.58
C LEU A 383 -4.52 -28.38 -0.21
N ARG A 384 -5.28 -28.95 0.73
CA ARG A 384 -5.18 -30.36 1.12
C ARG A 384 -5.50 -31.29 -0.06
N ASP A 385 -6.52 -30.98 -0.86
CA ASP A 385 -6.88 -31.74 -2.06
C ASP A 385 -5.80 -31.65 -3.14
N ALA A 386 -5.26 -30.45 -3.39
CA ALA A 386 -4.17 -30.25 -4.35
C ALA A 386 -2.90 -31.01 -3.92
N ALA A 387 -2.52 -30.92 -2.65
CA ALA A 387 -1.40 -31.66 -2.07
C ALA A 387 -1.61 -33.18 -2.17
N SER A 388 -2.81 -33.66 -1.86
CA SER A 388 -3.17 -35.07 -2.00
C SER A 388 -3.05 -35.54 -3.46
N SER A 389 -3.45 -34.72 -4.43
CA SER A 389 -3.30 -35.02 -5.86
C SER A 389 -1.82 -35.10 -6.27
N ILE A 390 -0.99 -34.16 -5.82
CA ILE A 390 0.46 -34.16 -6.12
C ILE A 390 1.13 -35.41 -5.54
N CYS A 391 0.85 -35.75 -4.28
CA CYS A 391 1.37 -36.96 -3.65
C CYS A 391 0.87 -38.23 -4.36
N ARG A 392 -0.40 -38.26 -4.81
CA ARG A 392 -0.93 -39.40 -5.58
C ARG A 392 -0.20 -39.56 -6.90
N ASP A 393 0.01 -38.49 -7.65
CA ASP A 393 0.74 -38.50 -8.92
C ASP A 393 2.20 -38.93 -8.73
N ALA A 394 2.87 -38.40 -7.71
CA ALA A 394 4.24 -38.79 -7.37
C ALA A 394 4.34 -40.28 -7.01
N SER A 395 3.34 -40.82 -6.31
CA SER A 395 3.25 -42.24 -5.99
C SER A 395 2.99 -43.10 -7.23
N GLN A 396 2.07 -42.67 -8.09
CA GLN A 396 1.68 -43.41 -9.29
C GLN A 396 2.82 -43.48 -10.33
N ARG A 397 3.66 -42.44 -10.39
CA ARG A 397 4.87 -42.40 -11.22
C ARG A 397 6.06 -43.15 -10.60
N GLY A 398 5.89 -43.73 -9.40
CA GLY A 398 6.93 -44.49 -8.71
C GLY A 398 8.06 -43.62 -8.14
N VAL A 399 7.87 -42.31 -8.07
CA VAL A 399 8.89 -41.34 -7.63
C VAL A 399 9.11 -41.42 -6.12
N VAL A 400 8.03 -41.59 -5.35
CA VAL A 400 8.08 -41.78 -3.89
C VAL A 400 7.04 -42.81 -3.47
N SER A 401 7.43 -43.73 -2.58
CA SER A 401 6.47 -44.60 -1.90
C SER A 401 6.07 -43.99 -0.56
N PHE A 402 4.77 -43.83 -0.35
CA PHE A 402 4.22 -43.31 0.89
C PHE A 402 3.73 -44.46 1.76
N GLN A 403 4.07 -44.44 3.04
CA GLN A 403 3.55 -45.41 4.03
C GLN A 403 2.46 -44.80 4.92
N SER A 404 2.37 -43.47 5.00
CA SER A 404 1.33 -42.77 5.77
C SER A 404 0.12 -42.49 4.88
N GLU A 405 -1.07 -42.49 5.47
CA GLU A 405 -2.31 -42.00 4.84
C GLU A 405 -2.49 -40.49 4.97
N ASP A 406 -1.77 -39.86 5.90
CA ASP A 406 -1.85 -38.42 6.14
C ASP A 406 -1.18 -37.61 5.01
N VAL A 407 -1.87 -36.56 4.55
CA VAL A 407 -1.41 -35.70 3.44
C VAL A 407 -0.17 -34.88 3.82
N ILE A 408 -0.08 -34.44 5.08
CA ILE A 408 1.05 -33.65 5.58
C ILE A 408 2.30 -34.54 5.65
N ASP A 409 2.19 -35.73 6.22
CA ASP A 409 3.30 -36.71 6.25
C ASP A 409 3.81 -37.06 4.84
N ARG A 410 2.89 -37.16 3.87
CA ARG A 410 3.23 -37.43 2.47
C ARG A 410 3.95 -36.23 1.84
N LEU A 411 3.48 -35.02 2.08
CA LEU A 411 4.14 -33.80 1.63
C LEU A 411 5.55 -33.67 2.21
N ASP A 412 5.72 -33.92 3.52
CA ASP A 412 7.02 -33.85 4.17
C ASP A 412 8.01 -34.87 3.60
N ARG A 413 7.54 -36.09 3.29
CA ARG A 413 8.37 -37.09 2.63
C ARG A 413 8.72 -36.71 1.20
N LEU A 414 7.77 -36.14 0.45
CA LEU A 414 8.01 -35.65 -0.90
C LEU A 414 9.04 -34.50 -0.90
N ALA A 415 8.88 -33.55 0.04
CA ALA A 415 9.81 -32.44 0.25
C ALA A 415 11.21 -32.94 0.68
N ALA A 416 11.27 -33.92 1.58
CA ALA A 416 12.54 -34.51 2.02
C ALA A 416 13.24 -35.32 0.91
N ALA A 417 12.48 -35.90 -0.02
CA ALA A 417 13.02 -36.62 -1.18
C ALA A 417 13.48 -35.63 -2.27
N LEU A 418 12.78 -34.52 -2.48
CA LEU A 418 13.23 -33.41 -3.33
C LEU A 418 14.53 -32.77 -2.80
N LYS A 419 14.59 -32.52 -1.48
CA LYS A 419 15.74 -31.87 -0.83
C LYS A 419 17.00 -32.75 -0.82
N ARG A 420 16.83 -34.07 -0.89
CA ARG A 420 17.94 -35.04 -1.01
C ARG A 420 18.42 -35.25 -2.44
N GLU A 421 17.78 -34.59 -3.42
CA GLU A 421 18.00 -34.83 -4.86
C GLU A 421 17.75 -36.29 -5.29
N ASP A 422 17.10 -37.10 -4.44
CA ASP A 422 16.69 -38.48 -4.74
C ASP A 422 15.60 -38.50 -5.83
N ILE A 423 14.96 -37.35 -6.08
CA ILE A 423 14.01 -37.11 -7.14
C ILE A 423 14.67 -36.21 -8.19
N VAL A 424 15.18 -36.82 -9.26
CA VAL A 424 15.37 -36.09 -10.51
C VAL A 424 13.99 -35.94 -11.11
N LEU A 425 13.42 -34.73 -11.01
CA LEU A 425 12.32 -34.35 -11.89
C LEU A 425 12.91 -34.40 -13.30
N GLU A 426 12.74 -35.52 -13.99
CA GLU A 426 12.91 -35.58 -15.44
C GLU A 426 12.02 -34.46 -15.97
N THR A 427 12.66 -33.35 -16.35
CA THR A 427 11.99 -32.28 -17.06
C THR A 427 11.52 -32.98 -18.33
N PRO A 428 10.20 -33.17 -18.52
CA PRO A 428 9.71 -33.83 -19.72
C PRO A 428 10.33 -33.08 -20.89
N ASP A 429 10.99 -33.82 -21.78
CA ASP A 429 11.72 -33.29 -22.92
C ASP A 429 11.03 -32.02 -23.45
N SER A 430 11.81 -30.95 -23.51
CA SER A 430 11.44 -29.53 -23.62
C SER A 430 10.74 -29.12 -24.92
N THR A 431 9.98 -30.03 -25.54
CA THR A 431 9.25 -29.82 -26.79
C THR A 431 7.73 -30.03 -26.69
N GLY A 432 7.17 -30.49 -25.55
CA GLY A 432 5.72 -30.75 -25.44
C GLY A 432 5.01 -30.40 -24.12
N GLY A 433 5.71 -29.90 -23.10
CA GLY A 433 5.16 -29.82 -21.73
C GLY A 433 4.13 -28.71 -21.48
N PHE A 434 4.35 -27.49 -21.99
CA PHE A 434 3.47 -26.35 -21.70
C PHE A 434 2.37 -26.13 -22.74
N SER A 435 2.58 -26.56 -23.99
CA SER A 435 1.58 -26.37 -25.05
C SER A 435 0.31 -27.18 -24.77
N SER A 436 0.44 -28.44 -24.33
CA SER A 436 -0.72 -29.28 -24.00
C SER A 436 -1.54 -28.73 -22.82
N VAL A 437 -0.87 -28.18 -21.80
CA VAL A 437 -1.53 -27.53 -20.67
C VAL A 437 -2.23 -26.23 -21.11
N VAL A 438 -1.59 -25.45 -21.98
CA VAL A 438 -2.19 -24.24 -22.55
C VAL A 438 -3.41 -24.57 -23.41
N ASP A 439 -3.32 -25.59 -24.26
CA ASP A 439 -4.43 -26.05 -25.11
C ASP A 439 -5.63 -26.54 -24.26
N ASP A 440 -5.35 -27.27 -23.17
CA ASP A 440 -6.40 -27.72 -22.24
C ASP A 440 -7.03 -26.55 -21.46
N VAL A 441 -6.23 -25.56 -21.04
CA VAL A 441 -6.73 -24.35 -20.38
C VAL A 441 -7.53 -23.49 -21.35
N GLU A 442 -7.08 -23.29 -22.60
CA GLU A 442 -7.84 -22.57 -23.63
C GLU A 442 -9.18 -23.26 -23.93
N ARG A 443 -9.16 -24.58 -24.04
CA ARG A 443 -10.37 -25.39 -24.31
C ARG A 443 -11.37 -25.34 -23.16
N THR A 444 -10.88 -25.37 -21.92
CA THR A 444 -11.71 -25.47 -20.71
C THR A 444 -12.18 -24.10 -20.22
N ALA A 445 -11.26 -23.14 -20.09
CA ALA A 445 -11.53 -21.82 -19.53
C ALA A 445 -12.03 -20.80 -20.57
N ARG A 446 -11.77 -21.02 -21.87
CA ARG A 446 -12.20 -20.15 -22.99
C ARG A 446 -11.93 -18.65 -22.71
N PRO A 447 -10.66 -18.25 -22.54
CA PRO A 447 -10.26 -16.90 -22.17
C PRO A 447 -10.83 -15.85 -23.13
N GLN A 448 -11.60 -14.89 -22.60
CA GLN A 448 -12.24 -13.84 -23.39
C GLN A 448 -11.40 -12.56 -23.49
N THR A 449 -10.56 -12.29 -22.49
CA THR A 449 -9.73 -11.08 -22.44
C THR A 449 -8.52 -11.21 -23.37
N ALA A 450 -8.01 -10.08 -23.86
CA ALA A 450 -6.82 -10.06 -24.72
C ALA A 450 -5.56 -10.48 -23.92
N GLN A 451 -5.49 -10.09 -22.65
CA GLN A 451 -4.39 -10.37 -21.74
C GLN A 451 -4.29 -11.85 -21.40
N SER A 452 -5.40 -12.54 -21.10
CA SER A 452 -5.39 -13.98 -20.83
C SER A 452 -5.00 -14.78 -22.08
N ARG A 453 -5.42 -14.33 -23.27
CA ARG A 453 -4.99 -14.93 -24.54
C ARG A 453 -3.51 -14.70 -24.81
N GLN A 454 -3.02 -13.47 -24.61
CA GLN A 454 -1.60 -13.15 -24.77
C GLN A 454 -0.72 -13.92 -23.79
N LEU A 455 -1.16 -14.10 -22.53
CA LEU A 455 -0.46 -14.91 -21.55
C LEU A 455 -0.34 -16.37 -22.00
N LEU A 456 -1.46 -16.97 -22.41
CA LEU A 456 -1.51 -18.36 -22.87
C LEU A 456 -0.69 -18.56 -24.14
N GLU A 457 -0.76 -17.64 -25.10
CA GLU A 457 0.07 -17.64 -26.30
C GLU A 457 1.57 -17.54 -25.98
N THR A 458 1.94 -16.67 -25.03
CA THR A 458 3.35 -16.48 -24.64
C THR A 458 3.91 -17.67 -23.85
N ILE A 459 3.08 -18.34 -23.05
CA ILE A 459 3.46 -19.54 -22.30
C ILE A 459 3.46 -20.79 -23.21
N GLY A 460 2.53 -20.88 -24.15
CA GLY A 460 2.36 -22.02 -25.05
C GLY A 460 3.37 -22.05 -26.19
N ASN A 461 3.96 -20.90 -26.56
CA ASN A 461 4.94 -20.82 -27.63
C ASN A 461 6.38 -21.01 -27.11
N PRO A 462 7.06 -22.12 -27.45
CA PRO A 462 8.42 -22.41 -26.98
C PRO A 462 9.49 -21.49 -27.56
N GLU A 463 9.20 -20.76 -28.66
CA GLU A 463 10.13 -19.81 -29.29
C GLU A 463 10.21 -18.47 -28.55
N GLN A 464 9.31 -18.22 -27.59
CA GLN A 464 9.31 -16.98 -26.82
C GLN A 464 10.45 -16.95 -25.80
N THR A 465 11.20 -15.84 -25.83
CA THR A 465 12.29 -15.60 -24.89
C THR A 465 11.78 -15.53 -23.45
N GLU A 466 12.64 -15.86 -22.49
CA GLU A 466 12.32 -15.76 -21.06
C GLU A 466 11.84 -14.35 -20.67
N ALA A 467 12.42 -13.31 -21.29
CA ALA A 467 12.02 -11.92 -21.08
C ALA A 467 10.56 -11.65 -21.52
N GLN A 468 10.13 -12.21 -22.65
CA GLN A 468 8.75 -12.07 -23.14
C GLN A 468 7.77 -12.81 -22.23
N ARG A 469 8.11 -14.03 -21.80
CA ARG A 469 7.31 -14.79 -20.82
C ARG A 469 7.17 -14.06 -19.49
N ARG A 470 8.26 -13.49 -18.97
CA ARG A 470 8.25 -12.69 -17.75
C ARG A 470 7.38 -11.45 -17.89
N SER A 471 7.47 -10.75 -19.02
CA SER A 471 6.64 -9.56 -19.29
C SER A 471 5.15 -9.89 -19.37
N ALA A 472 4.78 -10.99 -20.02
CA ALA A 472 3.39 -11.43 -20.12
C ALA A 472 2.82 -11.83 -18.75
N LEU A 473 3.60 -12.57 -17.94
CA LEU A 473 3.24 -12.91 -16.56
C LEU A 473 3.08 -11.68 -15.68
N GLN A 474 4.03 -10.74 -15.75
CA GLN A 474 3.96 -9.49 -14.98
C GLN A 474 2.70 -8.69 -15.34
N SER A 475 2.40 -8.53 -16.62
CA SER A 475 1.21 -7.81 -17.08
C SER A 475 -0.10 -8.52 -16.66
N ALA A 476 -0.12 -9.85 -16.67
CA ALA A 476 -1.27 -10.61 -16.19
C ALA A 476 -1.47 -10.48 -14.67
N VAL A 477 -0.39 -10.46 -13.89
CA VAL A 477 -0.44 -10.22 -12.43
C VAL A 477 -0.91 -8.79 -12.14
N GLU A 478 -0.36 -7.77 -12.81
CA GLU A 478 -0.82 -6.38 -12.68
C GLU A 478 -2.33 -6.26 -12.97
N THR A 479 -2.83 -6.95 -14.01
CA THR A 479 -4.26 -6.90 -14.33
C THR A 479 -5.12 -7.61 -13.26
N LEU A 480 -4.61 -8.69 -12.66
CA LEU A 480 -5.30 -9.39 -11.58
C LEU A 480 -5.31 -8.57 -10.29
N ASP A 481 -4.21 -7.90 -9.98
CA ASP A 481 -4.11 -6.97 -8.85
C ASP A 481 -5.04 -5.77 -9.05
N GLU A 482 -5.07 -5.16 -10.25
CA GLU A 482 -6.03 -4.10 -10.60
C GLU A 482 -7.49 -4.58 -10.49
N PHE A 483 -7.78 -5.81 -10.91
CA PHE A 483 -9.12 -6.37 -10.78
C PHE A 483 -9.49 -6.64 -9.32
N ALA A 484 -8.55 -7.12 -8.50
CA ALA A 484 -8.74 -7.32 -7.07
C ALA A 484 -8.95 -5.98 -6.35
N ASP A 485 -8.18 -4.95 -6.70
CA ASP A 485 -8.33 -3.59 -6.19
C ASP A 485 -9.69 -2.99 -6.59
N LEU A 486 -10.13 -3.19 -7.85
CA LEU A 486 -11.47 -2.78 -8.29
C LEU A 486 -12.57 -3.55 -7.55
N GLN A 487 -12.40 -4.85 -7.35
CA GLN A 487 -13.37 -5.66 -6.62
C GLN A 487 -13.44 -5.25 -5.14
N ALA A 488 -12.31 -4.94 -4.52
CA ALA A 488 -12.25 -4.41 -3.15
C ALA A 488 -12.92 -3.02 -3.06
N ALA A 489 -12.62 -2.12 -4.00
CA ALA A 489 -13.24 -0.80 -4.05
C ALA A 489 -14.76 -0.86 -4.29
N VAL A 490 -15.23 -1.85 -5.06
CA VAL A 490 -16.66 -2.09 -5.28
C VAL A 490 -17.30 -2.75 -4.05
N ALA A 491 -16.61 -3.67 -3.38
CA ALA A 491 -17.08 -4.32 -2.16
C ALA A 491 -17.22 -3.36 -0.97
N ASP A 492 -16.39 -2.32 -0.92
CA ASP A 492 -16.48 -1.24 0.08
C ASP A 492 -17.73 -0.35 -0.10
N ILE A 493 -18.39 -0.40 -1.26
CA ILE A 493 -19.61 0.38 -1.50
C ILE A 493 -20.81 -0.42 -1.02
N GLY A 494 -21.23 -0.15 0.21
CA GLY A 494 -22.40 -0.78 0.80
C GLY A 494 -23.73 -0.18 0.31
N GLU A 495 -24.77 -1.02 0.30
CA GLU A 495 -26.15 -0.59 0.01
C GLU A 495 -26.61 0.56 0.92
N ARG A 496 -26.12 0.56 2.17
CA ARG A 496 -26.42 1.58 3.17
C ARG A 496 -25.84 2.94 2.80
N ASP A 497 -24.64 2.99 2.24
CA ASP A 497 -23.97 4.24 1.84
C ASP A 497 -24.65 4.85 0.62
N VAL A 498 -25.00 4.02 -0.35
CA VAL A 498 -25.77 4.44 -1.53
C VAL A 498 -27.13 4.97 -1.11
N ARG A 499 -27.86 4.26 -0.23
CA ARG A 499 -29.16 4.71 0.29
C ARG A 499 -29.06 6.05 1.00
N ARG A 500 -28.14 6.19 1.95
CA ARG A 500 -27.91 7.45 2.67
C ARG A 500 -27.64 8.62 1.73
N ARG A 501 -26.92 8.38 0.63
CA ARG A 501 -26.61 9.41 -0.36
C ARG A 501 -27.83 9.76 -1.21
N LEU A 502 -28.61 8.78 -1.64
CA LEU A 502 -29.87 9.02 -2.35
C LEU A 502 -30.86 9.80 -1.48
N ASP A 503 -30.97 9.47 -0.19
CA ASP A 503 -31.82 10.21 0.76
C ASP A 503 -31.38 11.67 0.87
N SER A 504 -30.08 11.92 1.04
CA SER A 504 -29.52 13.27 1.10
C SER A 504 -29.77 14.07 -0.19
N LEU A 505 -29.70 13.41 -1.35
CA LEU A 505 -29.99 14.02 -2.64
C LEU A 505 -31.48 14.33 -2.80
N ASP A 506 -32.37 13.42 -2.42
CA ASP A 506 -33.82 13.66 -2.48
C ASP A 506 -34.21 14.84 -1.57
N ASP A 507 -33.66 14.91 -0.36
CA ASP A 507 -33.86 16.04 0.56
C ASP A 507 -33.41 17.39 -0.05
N GLU A 508 -32.21 17.43 -0.65
CA GLU A 508 -31.69 18.64 -1.31
C GLU A 508 -32.54 19.03 -2.53
N LEU A 509 -32.88 18.07 -3.38
CA LEU A 509 -33.68 18.28 -4.59
C LEU A 509 -35.12 18.71 -4.28
N GLN A 510 -35.70 18.27 -3.17
CA GLN A 510 -37.03 18.69 -2.72
C GLN A 510 -37.05 20.13 -2.20
N SER A 511 -35.90 20.65 -1.73
CA SER A 511 -35.80 22.01 -1.20
C SER A 511 -35.70 23.09 -2.30
N GLU A 512 -35.38 22.69 -3.53
CA GLU A 512 -35.12 23.57 -4.67
C GLU A 512 -36.28 23.60 -5.68
N ASP A 513 -36.65 24.80 -6.14
CA ASP A 513 -37.73 24.99 -7.11
C ASP A 513 -37.22 24.98 -8.56
N GLY A 514 -37.65 24.00 -9.37
CA GLY A 514 -37.34 23.99 -10.79
C GLY A 514 -37.80 22.75 -11.55
N ALA A 515 -37.95 22.85 -12.87
CA ALA A 515 -38.29 21.70 -13.70
C ALA A 515 -37.14 20.66 -13.76
N VAL A 516 -35.89 21.13 -13.73
CA VAL A 516 -34.70 20.27 -13.71
C VAL A 516 -34.56 19.55 -12.36
N TYR A 517 -34.72 20.27 -11.24
CA TYR A 517 -34.72 19.69 -9.89
C TYR A 517 -35.80 18.61 -9.72
N ARG A 518 -37.01 18.84 -10.23
CA ARG A 518 -38.08 17.84 -10.22
C ARG A 518 -37.74 16.56 -11.01
N HIS A 519 -37.16 16.70 -12.20
CA HIS A 519 -36.75 15.54 -12.98
C HIS A 519 -35.61 14.75 -12.32
N LEU A 520 -34.66 15.43 -11.68
CA LEU A 520 -33.63 14.78 -10.89
C LEU A 520 -34.21 14.06 -9.67
N ALA A 521 -35.16 14.67 -8.97
CA ALA A 521 -35.82 14.03 -7.83
C ALA A 521 -36.54 12.74 -8.26
N ASP A 522 -37.25 12.78 -9.40
CA ASP A 522 -37.89 11.59 -9.95
C ASP A 522 -36.87 10.49 -10.30
N ARG A 523 -35.70 10.86 -10.85
CA ARG A 523 -34.62 9.92 -11.15
C ARG A 523 -33.98 9.35 -9.88
N VAL A 524 -33.74 10.16 -8.85
CA VAL A 524 -33.21 9.71 -7.56
C VAL A 524 -34.16 8.71 -6.90
N ARG A 525 -35.48 8.95 -6.94
CA ARG A 525 -36.49 7.99 -6.45
C ARG A 525 -36.56 6.71 -7.28
N GLU A 526 -36.28 6.78 -8.59
CA GLU A 526 -36.16 5.59 -9.42
C GLU A 526 -34.97 4.72 -8.99
N LEU A 527 -33.81 5.34 -8.75
CA LEU A 527 -32.61 4.67 -8.25
C LEU A 527 -32.85 4.06 -6.86
N GLU A 528 -33.53 4.79 -5.98
CA GLU A 528 -33.94 4.30 -4.66
C GLU A 528 -34.90 3.11 -4.78
N SER A 529 -35.87 3.17 -5.71
CA SER A 529 -36.78 2.06 -6.01
C SER A 529 -36.05 0.83 -6.54
N MET A 530 -35.00 1.01 -7.36
CA MET A 530 -34.15 -0.08 -7.82
C MET A 530 -33.42 -0.74 -6.66
N LEU A 531 -32.85 0.05 -5.74
CA LEU A 531 -32.20 -0.43 -4.53
C LEU A 531 -33.17 -1.21 -3.63
N ASN A 532 -34.37 -0.66 -3.40
CA ASN A 532 -35.37 -1.23 -2.50
C ASN A 532 -36.06 -2.50 -3.04
N ARG A 533 -36.02 -2.78 -4.35
CA ARG A 533 -36.58 -4.03 -4.92
C ARG A 533 -35.72 -5.27 -4.60
N GLY A 534 -34.48 -5.07 -4.16
CA GLY A 534 -33.52 -6.15 -3.93
C GLY A 534 -33.03 -6.80 -5.24
N GLY A 535 -31.91 -7.51 -5.18
CA GLY A 535 -31.29 -8.15 -6.36
C GLY A 535 -30.45 -7.21 -7.22
N VAL A 536 -30.02 -6.08 -6.66
CA VAL A 536 -28.99 -5.21 -7.24
C VAL A 536 -27.65 -5.93 -7.10
N ASP A 537 -26.98 -6.22 -8.21
CA ASP A 537 -25.62 -6.75 -8.19
C ASP A 537 -24.60 -5.65 -7.85
N ASP A 538 -23.38 -6.04 -7.49
CA ASP A 538 -22.32 -5.10 -7.09
C ASP A 538 -22.02 -4.04 -8.17
N VAL A 539 -22.20 -4.41 -9.45
CA VAL A 539 -21.97 -3.51 -10.60
C VAL A 539 -23.08 -2.46 -10.70
N GLN A 540 -24.33 -2.87 -10.52
CA GLN A 540 -25.47 -1.96 -10.47
C GLN A 540 -25.39 -1.06 -9.25
N LEU A 541 -24.95 -1.58 -8.11
CA LEU A 541 -24.76 -0.79 -6.89
C LEU A 541 -23.69 0.28 -7.09
N TYR A 542 -22.55 -0.08 -7.70
CA TYR A 542 -21.52 0.85 -8.12
C TYR A 542 -22.04 1.91 -9.11
N ALA A 543 -22.84 1.50 -10.09
CA ALA A 543 -23.42 2.43 -11.07
C ALA A 543 -24.34 3.46 -10.41
N ILE A 544 -25.20 3.03 -9.48
CA ILE A 544 -26.05 3.93 -8.69
C ILE A 544 -25.19 4.85 -7.81
N TYR A 545 -24.13 4.34 -7.21
CA TYR A 545 -23.19 5.15 -6.44
C TYR A 545 -22.51 6.23 -7.30
N GLN A 546 -22.05 5.91 -8.51
CA GLN A 546 -21.42 6.89 -9.40
C GLN A 546 -22.42 7.93 -9.91
N GLU A 547 -23.64 7.51 -10.29
CA GLU A 547 -24.71 8.42 -10.72
C GLU A 547 -25.11 9.41 -9.60
N SER A 548 -25.33 8.90 -8.39
CA SER A 548 -25.62 9.74 -7.21
C SER A 548 -24.44 10.65 -6.86
N THR A 549 -23.20 10.16 -6.90
CA THR A 549 -22.00 11.00 -6.67
C THR A 549 -21.89 12.12 -7.69
N PHE A 550 -22.20 11.85 -8.95
CA PHE A 550 -22.18 12.86 -10.01
C PHE A 550 -23.23 13.95 -9.76
N TYR A 551 -24.45 13.57 -9.38
CA TYR A 551 -25.50 14.54 -9.06
C TYR A 551 -25.10 15.43 -7.88
N ASP A 552 -24.65 14.82 -6.79
CA ASP A 552 -24.21 15.48 -5.56
C ASP A 552 -23.03 16.44 -5.78
N ARG A 553 -21.93 15.94 -6.35
CA ARG A 553 -20.67 16.71 -6.39
C ARG A 553 -20.49 17.58 -7.61
N THR A 554 -21.16 17.26 -8.71
CA THR A 554 -20.89 17.90 -10.00
C THR A 554 -22.11 18.63 -10.52
N PHE A 555 -23.24 17.95 -10.62
CA PHE A 555 -24.40 18.50 -11.31
C PHE A 555 -25.10 19.58 -10.48
N LEU A 556 -25.46 19.30 -9.23
CA LEU A 556 -26.17 20.26 -8.37
C LEU A 556 -25.34 21.52 -8.06
N PRO A 557 -24.04 21.44 -7.75
CA PRO A 557 -23.21 22.63 -7.55
C PRO A 557 -23.07 23.49 -8.82
N ARG A 558 -23.10 22.88 -10.01
CA ARG A 558 -23.07 23.64 -11.27
C ARG A 558 -24.43 24.25 -11.58
N LEU A 559 -25.52 23.51 -11.34
CA LEU A 559 -26.87 23.98 -11.58
C LEU A 559 -27.20 25.19 -10.69
N SER A 560 -26.87 25.14 -9.40
CA SER A 560 -27.08 26.25 -8.46
C SER A 560 -26.28 27.51 -8.84
N ARG A 561 -25.03 27.36 -9.29
CA ARG A 561 -24.22 28.48 -9.82
C ARG A 561 -24.85 29.10 -11.07
N SER A 562 -25.31 28.27 -12.01
CA SER A 562 -25.93 28.73 -13.26
C SER A 562 -27.25 29.47 -13.06
N GLN A 563 -27.99 29.19 -11.97
CA GLN A 563 -29.19 29.97 -11.63
C GLN A 563 -28.87 31.33 -10.99
N THR A 564 -27.74 31.44 -10.29
CA THR A 564 -27.31 32.67 -9.62
C THR A 564 -26.73 33.68 -10.63
N GLU A 565 -26.07 33.22 -11.67
CA GLU A 565 -25.57 34.03 -12.80
C GLU A 565 -26.66 34.14 -13.89
N SER A 566 -27.74 34.86 -13.60
CA SER A 566 -28.72 35.28 -14.63
C SER A 566 -28.15 36.41 -15.50
N GLU A 567 -26.94 36.26 -16.04
CA GLU A 567 -26.50 37.03 -17.19
C GLU A 567 -27.26 36.50 -18.42
N SER A 568 -27.77 37.41 -19.24
CA SER A 568 -28.40 37.05 -20.51
C SER A 568 -27.34 36.40 -21.40
N VAL A 569 -27.34 35.07 -21.46
CA VAL A 569 -26.41 34.31 -22.29
C VAL A 569 -26.63 34.71 -23.75
N ASP A 570 -25.59 35.22 -24.40
CA ASP A 570 -25.59 35.59 -25.81
C ASP A 570 -25.55 34.31 -26.67
N THR A 571 -26.73 33.73 -26.89
CA THR A 571 -26.92 32.52 -27.70
C THR A 571 -26.47 32.71 -29.14
N ASP A 572 -26.52 33.92 -29.66
CA ASP A 572 -26.07 34.24 -31.01
C ASP A 572 -24.55 34.14 -31.12
N GLN A 573 -23.82 34.63 -30.12
CA GLN A 573 -22.36 34.49 -30.06
C GLN A 573 -21.94 33.01 -29.95
N LEU A 574 -22.57 32.24 -29.06
CA LEU A 574 -22.28 30.80 -28.89
C LEU A 574 -22.56 30.02 -30.17
N ARG A 575 -23.69 30.27 -30.83
CA ARG A 575 -24.04 29.68 -32.12
C ARG A 575 -22.98 29.98 -33.18
N SER A 576 -22.60 31.25 -33.32
CA SER A 576 -21.58 31.65 -34.30
C SER A 576 -20.23 30.96 -34.06
N THR A 577 -19.92 30.64 -32.80
CA THR A 577 -18.71 29.92 -32.41
C THR A 577 -18.79 28.44 -32.80
N VAL A 578 -19.90 27.78 -32.48
CA VAL A 578 -20.17 26.37 -32.85
C VAL A 578 -20.15 26.21 -34.37
N ASP A 579 -20.87 27.05 -35.12
CA ASP A 579 -20.92 27.00 -36.59
C ASP A 579 -19.54 27.24 -37.21
N ALA A 580 -18.77 28.19 -36.67
CA ALA A 580 -17.40 28.44 -37.11
C ALA A 580 -16.48 27.24 -36.85
N ARG A 581 -16.64 26.54 -35.72
CA ARG A 581 -15.85 25.34 -35.40
C ARG A 581 -16.23 24.15 -36.26
N ILE A 582 -17.51 23.89 -36.51
CA ILE A 582 -17.96 22.86 -37.46
C ILE A 582 -17.31 23.10 -38.82
N ALA A 583 -17.44 24.33 -39.34
CA ALA A 583 -16.83 24.70 -40.62
C ALA A 583 -15.29 24.60 -40.59
N SER A 584 -14.65 24.93 -39.47
CA SER A 584 -13.19 24.79 -39.32
C SER A 584 -12.78 23.32 -39.37
N ILE A 585 -13.46 22.43 -38.64
CA ILE A 585 -13.11 21.00 -38.59
C ILE A 585 -13.31 20.34 -39.95
N GLU A 586 -14.41 20.66 -40.64
CA GLU A 586 -14.67 20.16 -41.99
C GLU A 586 -13.60 20.63 -42.98
N ASN A 587 -13.23 21.91 -42.94
CA ASN A 587 -12.25 22.46 -43.87
C ASN A 587 -10.82 22.00 -43.55
N GLU A 588 -10.41 21.96 -42.27
CA GLU A 588 -9.03 21.69 -41.88
C GLU A 588 -8.71 20.19 -41.79
N TYR A 589 -9.66 19.36 -41.36
CA TYR A 589 -9.41 17.93 -41.16
C TYR A 589 -10.08 17.05 -42.22
N VAL A 590 -11.37 17.26 -42.51
CA VAL A 590 -12.11 16.38 -43.43
C VAL A 590 -11.70 16.63 -44.89
N SER A 591 -11.55 17.90 -45.30
CA SER A 591 -11.24 18.24 -46.69
C SER A 591 -9.76 18.03 -47.08
N VAL A 592 -8.84 18.21 -46.12
CA VAL A 592 -7.38 18.17 -46.36
C VAL A 592 -6.83 16.75 -46.31
N ARG A 593 -7.44 15.84 -45.55
CA ARG A 593 -6.92 14.48 -45.29
C ARG A 593 -7.80 13.37 -45.86
N ALA A 594 -8.04 13.41 -47.17
CA ALA A 594 -8.86 12.41 -47.89
C ALA A 594 -8.40 10.94 -47.77
N ASP A 595 -7.21 10.69 -47.21
CA ASP A 595 -6.64 9.37 -46.94
C ASP A 595 -7.06 8.79 -45.57
N HIS A 596 -7.76 9.55 -44.72
CA HIS A 596 -8.22 9.12 -43.40
C HIS A 596 -9.67 8.63 -43.40
N ASN A 597 -10.02 7.77 -42.43
CA ASN A 597 -11.40 7.32 -42.25
C ASN A 597 -12.16 8.31 -41.36
N HIS A 598 -13.08 9.08 -41.95
CA HIS A 598 -13.84 10.12 -41.27
C HIS A 598 -15.23 9.67 -40.77
N THR A 599 -15.62 8.39 -40.93
CA THR A 599 -17.01 7.98 -40.68
C THR A 599 -17.52 8.33 -39.28
N ILE A 600 -16.69 8.15 -38.25
CA ILE A 600 -17.06 8.47 -36.86
C ILE A 600 -17.03 9.98 -36.59
N PRO A 601 -15.96 10.73 -36.91
CA PRO A 601 -15.97 12.18 -36.82
C PRO A 601 -17.12 12.85 -37.58
N THR A 602 -17.43 12.39 -38.79
CA THR A 602 -18.55 12.90 -39.59
C THR A 602 -19.90 12.63 -38.92
N HIS A 603 -20.08 11.50 -38.25
CA HIS A 603 -21.29 11.24 -37.46
C HIS A 603 -21.43 12.24 -36.30
N PHE A 604 -20.34 12.53 -35.58
CA PHE A 604 -20.38 13.50 -34.49
C PHE A 604 -20.54 14.95 -34.97
N LEU A 605 -19.99 15.31 -36.14
CA LEU A 605 -20.25 16.59 -36.78
C LEU A 605 -21.72 16.73 -37.17
N SER A 606 -22.32 15.70 -37.78
CA SER A 606 -23.75 15.68 -38.09
C SER A 606 -24.60 15.81 -36.82
N LEU A 607 -24.21 15.16 -35.73
CA LEU A 607 -24.90 15.31 -34.43
C LEU A 607 -24.76 16.74 -33.89
N ALA A 608 -23.59 17.36 -34.03
CA ALA A 608 -23.38 18.75 -33.63
C ALA A 608 -24.24 19.73 -34.44
N GLU A 609 -24.40 19.52 -35.75
CA GLU A 609 -25.32 20.28 -36.60
C GLU A 609 -26.78 20.10 -36.16
N GLU A 610 -27.19 18.87 -35.85
CA GLU A 610 -28.54 18.57 -35.35
C GLU A 610 -28.81 19.26 -34.01
N LEU A 611 -27.85 19.23 -33.08
CA LEU A 611 -27.95 19.89 -31.78
C LEU A 611 -27.97 21.43 -31.92
N SER A 612 -27.17 21.99 -32.83
CA SER A 612 -27.22 23.42 -33.16
C SER A 612 -28.61 23.82 -33.70
N ALA A 613 -29.16 23.03 -34.63
CA ALA A 613 -30.52 23.24 -35.14
C ALA A 613 -31.61 23.05 -34.06
N GLU A 614 -31.42 22.13 -33.12
CA GLU A 614 -32.31 21.97 -31.97
C GLU A 614 -32.28 23.22 -31.09
N ALA A 615 -31.09 23.78 -30.83
CA ALA A 615 -30.92 25.00 -30.07
C ALA A 615 -31.67 26.19 -30.71
N ASP A 616 -31.68 26.32 -32.05
CA ASP A 616 -32.47 27.32 -32.78
C ASP A 616 -33.97 27.20 -32.50
N SER A 617 -34.46 25.97 -32.47
CA SER A 617 -35.87 25.69 -32.19
C SER A 617 -36.26 26.01 -30.74
N LEU A 618 -35.28 25.97 -29.84
CA LEU A 618 -35.41 26.20 -28.41
C LEU A 618 -35.19 27.66 -28.01
N GLU A 619 -34.41 28.43 -28.76
CA GLU A 619 -33.96 29.80 -28.42
C GLU A 619 -35.12 30.72 -27.98
N ARG A 620 -36.22 30.71 -28.74
CA ARG A 620 -37.39 31.57 -28.46
C ARG A 620 -38.24 31.11 -27.27
N ARG A 621 -38.16 29.83 -26.91
CA ARG A 621 -39.03 29.20 -25.89
C ARG A 621 -38.30 28.97 -24.57
N HIS A 622 -37.02 28.63 -24.65
CA HIS A 622 -36.15 28.23 -23.55
C HIS A 622 -34.69 28.67 -23.85
N PRO A 623 -34.38 29.97 -23.80
CA PRO A 623 -33.07 30.50 -24.21
C PRO A 623 -31.90 29.90 -23.40
N GLN A 624 -32.09 29.61 -22.11
CA GLN A 624 -31.08 28.94 -21.29
C GLN A 624 -30.83 27.49 -21.74
N ARG A 625 -31.88 26.79 -22.18
CA ARG A 625 -31.75 25.43 -22.72
C ARG A 625 -31.04 25.45 -24.07
N ALA A 626 -31.35 26.42 -24.92
CA ALA A 626 -30.64 26.63 -26.18
C ALA A 626 -29.15 26.90 -25.94
N ALA A 627 -28.80 27.77 -24.98
CA ALA A 627 -27.42 28.01 -24.58
C ALA A 627 -26.72 26.75 -24.06
N GLY A 628 -27.40 25.94 -23.23
CA GLY A 628 -26.85 24.68 -22.73
C GLY A 628 -26.60 23.65 -23.83
N VAL A 629 -27.52 23.53 -24.80
CA VAL A 629 -27.33 22.66 -25.97
C VAL A 629 -26.15 23.14 -26.81
N LEU A 630 -26.01 24.45 -27.05
CA LEU A 630 -24.87 25.01 -27.77
C LEU A 630 -23.54 24.78 -27.04
N SER A 631 -23.51 24.94 -25.71
CA SER A 631 -22.31 24.65 -24.91
C SER A 631 -21.92 23.17 -24.96
N ALA A 632 -22.88 22.26 -24.83
CA ALA A 632 -22.62 20.82 -24.94
C ALA A 632 -22.15 20.43 -26.35
N THR A 633 -22.68 21.11 -27.36
CA THR A 633 -22.25 20.96 -28.76
C THR A 633 -20.81 21.43 -28.94
N ASP A 634 -20.43 22.54 -28.33
CA ASP A 634 -19.06 23.07 -28.35
C ASP A 634 -18.05 22.12 -27.68
N ASP A 635 -18.44 21.51 -26.55
CA ASP A 635 -17.64 20.49 -25.86
C ASP A 635 -17.47 19.22 -26.72
N LEU A 636 -18.54 18.76 -27.37
CA LEU A 636 -18.50 17.62 -28.30
C LEU A 636 -17.52 17.89 -29.45
N LEU A 637 -17.53 19.10 -30.02
CA LEU A 637 -16.60 19.49 -31.08
C LEU A 637 -15.15 19.51 -30.59
N GLY A 638 -14.90 19.91 -29.33
CA GLY A 638 -13.59 19.80 -28.70
C GLY A 638 -13.07 18.36 -28.64
N HIS A 639 -13.94 17.39 -28.35
CA HIS A 639 -13.56 15.98 -28.40
C HIS A 639 -13.31 15.48 -29.83
N VAL A 640 -14.06 15.97 -30.82
CA VAL A 640 -13.83 15.64 -32.24
C VAL A 640 -12.49 16.20 -32.74
N GLU A 641 -12.13 17.43 -32.35
CA GLU A 641 -10.81 18.02 -32.65
C GLU A 641 -9.69 17.20 -32.01
N GLN A 642 -9.82 16.82 -30.74
CA GLN A 642 -8.85 15.97 -30.06
C GLN A 642 -8.66 14.62 -30.78
N LEU A 643 -9.73 14.01 -31.30
CA LEU A 643 -9.62 12.78 -32.10
C LEU A 643 -8.73 12.97 -33.35
N TYR A 644 -8.79 14.15 -33.98
CA TYR A 644 -7.94 14.47 -35.13
C TYR A 644 -6.50 14.85 -34.74
N GLU A 645 -6.31 15.59 -33.66
CA GLU A 645 -5.00 16.07 -33.21
C GLU A 645 -4.14 14.95 -32.59
N ARG A 646 -4.74 14.07 -31.79
CA ARG A 646 -4.00 13.05 -31.03
C ARG A 646 -3.53 11.87 -31.88
N ASN A 647 -3.89 11.82 -33.17
CA ASN A 647 -3.46 10.78 -34.12
C ASN A 647 -3.81 9.34 -33.70
N GLU A 648 -4.64 9.15 -32.67
CA GLU A 648 -4.95 7.83 -32.11
C GLU A 648 -5.76 6.98 -33.07
N TYR A 649 -6.52 7.60 -33.97
CA TYR A 649 -7.38 6.90 -34.91
C TYR A 649 -6.61 6.18 -36.03
N SER A 650 -5.51 6.77 -36.53
CA SER A 650 -4.66 6.16 -37.56
C SER A 650 -3.86 4.98 -36.99
N VAL A 651 -3.50 5.03 -35.69
CA VAL A 651 -2.84 3.94 -34.95
C VAL A 651 -3.84 2.84 -34.58
N MET A 652 -5.06 3.20 -34.16
CA MET A 652 -6.13 2.26 -33.80
C MET A 652 -6.64 1.49 -35.02
N LEU A 653 -6.81 2.15 -36.18
CA LEU A 653 -7.17 1.47 -37.42
C LEU A 653 -6.03 0.65 -38.02
N ARG A 654 -4.76 1.03 -37.85
CA ARG A 654 -3.63 0.16 -38.23
C ARG A 654 -3.61 -1.12 -37.40
N ARG A 655 -3.78 -1.02 -36.07
CA ARG A 655 -3.86 -2.19 -35.18
C ARG A 655 -5.09 -3.07 -35.43
N LEU A 656 -6.20 -2.51 -35.93
CA LEU A 656 -7.41 -3.27 -36.28
C LEU A 656 -7.35 -3.91 -37.67
N ARG A 657 -6.52 -3.42 -38.59
CA ARG A 657 -6.34 -4.00 -39.93
C ARG A 657 -5.22 -5.04 -40.04
N GLY A 658 -4.48 -5.27 -38.95
CA GLY A 658 -3.31 -6.14 -38.90
C GLY A 658 -2.02 -5.33 -38.84
#